data_AF-A0A8C0U725-F1
#
_entry.id   AF-A0A8C0U725-F1
#
_cell.length_a   1.000
_cell.length_b   1.000
_cell.length_c   1.000
_cell.angle_alpha   90.00
_cell.angle_beta   90.00
_cell.angle_gamma   90.00
#
_symmetry.space_group_name_H-M   'P 1'
#
loop_
_entity.id
_entity.type
_entity.pdbx_description
1 polymer ?
#
loop_
_entity_poly.entity_id
_entity_poly.type
_entity_poly.pdbx_seq_one_letter_code
_entity_poly.pdbx_strand_id
1 'polypeptide(L)'
;NRNGLPKCPEKPERHCSLFVDLGSSELRKDIYITVHIIRIGRMGAGEKKNACNVQYRRPFGCAVLSIADLLAGDSKDDLVLKVYMCNTESDWYQIHENIIKKLNARYNLTGSNAGLAVSLQLLHGDIEQIRREYTSRFTHGVSITRKLGFSNIIMPGEMRNDLYITVERGEFEKGGKSVARNVEVTMHVVDSSGQILKDFISFGSGEPPASEYHSFVLYHNNCPRWAELLKLPIPVDKFRGAHIRCEFRHCSTKEKGEKKLFGFSFMPLMQENGRTLPDGTHELIVHKCEENANLQDSGRYLKLPFSKGISLGNNSQAVKTTKESFWITSFLCSTKLTQNGDMLDLLKWRTHPDKIAGCLSKLKEIDGSEIVKFLQDTLDTLFGILDENSQKYGSKVFDCLVHIINLLQDSKFHHFKPVMDTYIESHFAGALAYRDLIKVLKWHIDRVTEVELHDHIQEVLKAQEYIFKYIVQSRRLFSIATGGQNEEEFRCCIQELLMSVRFFLSQESKGTSALSQLQAVFLSSFPSVYSELLKLFDVREVANLVHDALGSLPTVMHGDESLQAVKLQSIGKTVESHLYTNPDSRCILLPVVLHHLHMHLQEQKDLIMCARILSNIFCLIKKNSSEKSVLEEIDVIVNSLLDILLRTILEITSRPQPSGSALRLQFQDVTGEFVSCLLSLLRQMTDRHYQQLLDSFNTKEDLRDFLLQIFTVFRILIRPEMFPKDWTVMRLVANNVIITTVLYLSDALRKNFLNENFDYKIWDSYFFLAVIFINQLCLQLEMFTPSKKKKVLEKYGDMRVTMGCEIFSMWQNLGEHKLHFIPALIGPFLEVTLIPQPDLRNVMIPIFHDMMDWEQRRSGNFKQVEAKLIDKLDSLMSEGKGDETYRELFNSM
;
A
#
# COMPACT_ATOMS: atom_id res chain seq x y z
N ASN A 1 -1.48 16.23 -54.71
CA ASN A 1 -0.62 15.02 -54.74
C ASN A 1 -1.49 13.81 -55.07
N ARG A 2 -1.32 13.16 -56.22
CA ARG A 2 -2.23 12.08 -56.69
C ARG A 2 -2.01 10.76 -55.96
N ASN A 3 -0.79 10.55 -55.47
CA ASN A 3 -0.32 9.31 -54.84
C ASN A 3 -0.32 9.39 -53.30
N GLY A 4 -0.92 10.43 -52.71
CA GLY A 4 -0.95 10.59 -51.24
C GLY A 4 0.39 10.94 -50.59
N LEU A 5 1.42 11.31 -51.37
CA LEU A 5 2.74 11.69 -50.84
C LEU A 5 2.67 12.98 -49.98
N PRO A 6 3.55 13.13 -48.97
CA PRO A 6 3.55 14.25 -48.04
C PRO A 6 3.70 15.62 -48.74
N LYS A 7 3.21 16.67 -48.07
CA LYS A 7 3.16 18.04 -48.60
C LYS A 7 4.54 18.71 -48.67
N CYS A 8 5.52 18.18 -47.93
CA CYS A 8 6.88 18.73 -47.80
C CYS A 8 7.95 17.62 -47.92
N PRO A 9 8.43 17.28 -49.13
CA PRO A 9 9.40 16.20 -49.31
C PRO A 9 10.83 16.53 -48.82
N GLU A 10 11.12 17.79 -48.49
CA GLU A 10 12.47 18.28 -48.13
C GLU A 10 12.78 18.20 -46.61
N LYS A 11 11.81 17.86 -45.76
CA LYS A 11 12.05 17.54 -44.34
C LYS A 11 12.00 16.02 -44.16
N PRO A 12 12.99 15.37 -43.53
CA PRO A 12 12.81 14.01 -43.04
C PRO A 12 11.84 14.09 -41.85
N GLU A 13 10.53 14.11 -42.12
CA GLU A 13 9.48 14.33 -41.12
C GLU A 13 9.30 13.09 -40.25
N ARG A 14 10.26 12.83 -39.36
CA ARG A 14 10.04 11.93 -38.23
C ARG A 14 9.10 12.63 -37.24
N HIS A 15 7.80 12.39 -37.39
CA HIS A 15 6.80 12.83 -36.44
C HIS A 15 6.92 11.99 -35.16
N CYS A 16 7.20 12.65 -34.03
CA CYS A 16 7.39 11.99 -32.74
C CYS A 16 6.42 12.58 -31.72
N SER A 17 5.58 11.70 -31.14
CA SER A 17 4.71 12.06 -30.03
C SER A 17 4.91 11.12 -28.85
N LEU A 18 4.90 11.69 -27.65
CA LEU A 18 4.91 10.96 -26.38
C LEU A 18 3.49 10.87 -25.85
N PHE A 19 2.96 9.66 -25.77
CA PHE A 19 1.68 9.39 -25.13
C PHE A 19 1.85 9.26 -23.62
N VAL A 20 1.07 10.00 -22.84
CA VAL A 20 1.13 10.05 -21.38
C VAL A 20 -0.24 9.70 -20.75
N ASP A 21 -0.27 9.59 -19.42
CA ASP A 21 -1.47 9.27 -18.62
C ASP A 21 -2.01 7.83 -18.80
N LEU A 22 -1.11 6.92 -19.21
CA LEU A 22 -1.42 5.49 -19.41
C LEU A 22 -0.97 4.67 -18.20
N GLY A 23 -1.84 3.80 -17.68
CA GLY A 23 -1.51 2.84 -16.63
C GLY A 23 -1.23 1.44 -17.18
N SER A 24 -0.75 0.56 -16.29
CA SER A 24 -0.44 -0.83 -16.64
C SER A 24 -1.68 -1.65 -17.02
N SER A 25 -2.86 -1.25 -16.57
CA SER A 25 -4.12 -1.93 -16.93
C SER A 25 -4.53 -1.63 -18.36
N GLU A 26 -4.23 -0.45 -18.89
CA GLU A 26 -4.49 -0.09 -20.28
C GLU A 26 -3.63 -0.90 -21.25
N LEU A 27 -2.35 -1.14 -20.92
CA LEU A 27 -1.44 -1.94 -21.76
C LEU A 27 -1.88 -3.40 -21.96
N ARG A 28 -2.83 -3.89 -21.14
CA ARG A 28 -3.42 -5.24 -21.28
C ARG A 28 -4.64 -5.27 -22.20
N LYS A 29 -5.10 -4.13 -22.69
CA LYS A 29 -6.23 -4.04 -23.63
C LYS A 29 -5.76 -4.18 -25.08
N ASP A 30 -6.69 -4.52 -25.97
CA ASP A 30 -6.44 -4.52 -27.41
C ASP A 30 -6.31 -3.08 -27.93
N ILE A 31 -5.07 -2.57 -27.96
CA ILE A 31 -4.76 -1.22 -28.43
C ILE A 31 -4.15 -1.28 -29.84
N TYR A 32 -4.61 -0.39 -30.71
CA TYR A 32 -4.17 -0.28 -32.09
C TYR A 32 -3.70 1.14 -32.42
N ILE A 33 -2.66 1.25 -33.23
CA ILE A 33 -2.27 2.48 -33.91
C ILE A 33 -3.01 2.53 -35.24
N THR A 34 -3.82 3.57 -35.45
CA THR A 34 -4.55 3.80 -36.69
C THR A 34 -3.99 5.04 -37.40
N VAL A 35 -3.66 4.90 -38.68
CA VAL A 35 -3.17 6.00 -39.51
C VAL A 35 -4.15 6.27 -40.64
N HIS A 36 -4.79 7.45 -40.61
CA HIS A 36 -5.69 7.92 -41.65
C HIS A 36 -4.96 8.84 -42.62
N ILE A 37 -4.92 8.47 -43.90
CA ILE A 37 -4.28 9.26 -44.96
C ILE A 37 -5.35 10.04 -45.71
N ILE A 38 -5.23 11.37 -45.65
CA ILE A 38 -6.10 12.33 -46.32
C ILE A 38 -5.32 13.00 -47.45
N ARG A 39 -5.81 12.90 -48.68
CA ARG A 39 -5.25 13.63 -49.83
C ARG A 39 -5.80 15.05 -49.89
N ILE A 40 -4.96 15.99 -50.31
CA ILE A 40 -5.34 17.38 -50.58
C ILE A 40 -5.30 17.61 -52.10
N GLY A 41 -6.42 18.04 -52.68
CA GLY A 41 -6.51 18.27 -54.12
C GLY A 41 -7.92 18.61 -54.64
N ARG A 42 -8.13 18.39 -55.94
CA ARG A 42 -9.41 18.66 -56.62
C ARG A 42 -10.51 17.65 -56.21
N MET A 43 -11.78 18.04 -56.42
CA MET A 43 -12.95 17.19 -56.13
C MET A 43 -13.11 15.98 -57.08
N GLY A 44 -12.59 16.06 -58.32
CA GLY A 44 -12.59 14.95 -59.29
C GLY A 44 -11.20 14.35 -59.52
N ALA A 45 -11.12 13.04 -59.75
CA ALA A 45 -9.87 12.37 -60.14
C ALA A 45 -9.69 12.44 -61.67
N GLY A 46 -8.74 13.25 -62.17
CA GLY A 46 -8.49 13.39 -63.62
C GLY A 46 -7.15 14.09 -63.93
N GLU A 47 -6.51 13.69 -65.03
CA GLU A 47 -5.21 14.19 -65.52
C GLU A 47 -5.40 15.44 -66.37
N LYS A 48 -5.41 16.64 -65.79
CA LYS A 48 -5.06 17.86 -66.53
C LYS A 48 -4.20 18.79 -65.69
N LYS A 49 -3.10 19.26 -66.30
CA LYS A 49 -1.93 19.94 -65.71
C LYS A 49 -2.12 21.38 -65.21
N ASN A 50 -3.34 21.91 -65.11
CA ASN A 50 -3.52 23.30 -64.68
C ASN A 50 -3.78 23.41 -63.16
N ALA A 51 -3.22 24.41 -62.50
CA ALA A 51 -3.43 24.65 -61.07
C ALA A 51 -4.91 24.99 -60.81
N CYS A 52 -5.55 24.30 -59.86
CA CYS A 52 -6.86 24.68 -59.34
C CYS A 52 -6.63 25.44 -58.02
N ASN A 53 -7.20 26.64 -57.90
CA ASN A 53 -7.01 27.49 -56.70
C ASN A 53 -7.75 26.96 -55.46
N VAL A 54 -8.77 26.12 -55.63
CA VAL A 54 -9.53 25.52 -54.51
C VAL A 54 -9.07 24.09 -54.26
N GLN A 55 -8.65 23.79 -53.03
CA GLN A 55 -8.22 22.47 -52.59
C GLN A 55 -9.20 21.90 -51.56
N TYR A 56 -9.47 20.60 -51.65
CA TYR A 56 -10.33 19.86 -50.73
C TYR A 56 -9.54 18.73 -50.07
N ARG A 57 -9.81 18.51 -48.78
CA ARG A 57 -9.38 17.32 -48.03
C ARG A 57 -10.28 16.16 -48.44
N ARG A 58 -9.71 15.00 -48.81
CA ARG A 58 -10.46 13.79 -49.16
C ARG A 58 -9.80 12.54 -48.60
N PRO A 59 -10.57 11.50 -48.25
CA PRO A 59 -10.01 10.19 -47.92
C PRO A 59 -9.11 9.63 -49.02
N PHE A 60 -8.02 8.96 -48.63
CA PHE A 60 -7.14 8.23 -49.54
C PHE A 60 -6.95 6.77 -49.09
N GLY A 61 -6.53 6.54 -47.85
CA GLY A 61 -6.30 5.20 -47.34
C GLY A 61 -6.10 5.15 -45.84
N CYS A 62 -6.10 3.94 -45.27
CA CYS A 62 -5.94 3.70 -43.85
C CYS A 62 -4.93 2.56 -43.60
N ALA A 63 -4.16 2.66 -42.53
CA ALA A 63 -3.33 1.59 -42.03
C ALA A 63 -3.59 1.38 -40.54
N VAL A 64 -3.54 0.13 -40.07
CA VAL A 64 -3.73 -0.23 -38.66
C VAL A 64 -2.66 -1.21 -38.22
N LEU A 65 -2.16 -1.05 -37.00
CA LEU A 65 -1.16 -1.91 -36.37
C LEU A 65 -1.51 -2.17 -34.91
N SER A 66 -1.42 -3.42 -34.46
CA SER A 66 -1.59 -3.79 -33.06
C SER A 66 -0.37 -3.37 -32.24
N ILE A 67 -0.58 -2.75 -31.08
CA ILE A 67 0.53 -2.42 -30.16
C ILE A 67 1.12 -3.69 -29.54
N ALA A 68 0.32 -4.75 -29.33
CA ALA A 68 0.83 -6.02 -28.83
C ALA A 68 1.89 -6.62 -29.78
N ASP A 69 1.66 -6.52 -31.10
CA ASP A 69 2.59 -7.00 -32.12
C ASP A 69 3.90 -6.19 -32.10
N LEU A 70 3.83 -4.89 -31.80
CA LEU A 70 4.99 -4.01 -31.64
C LEU A 70 5.82 -4.32 -30.38
N LEU A 71 5.15 -4.69 -29.28
CA LEU A 71 5.81 -4.96 -28.00
C LEU A 71 6.37 -6.40 -27.92
N ALA A 72 5.83 -7.34 -28.70
CA ALA A 72 6.28 -8.74 -28.74
C ALA A 72 7.50 -8.96 -29.65
N GLY A 73 7.84 -8.01 -30.52
CA GLY A 73 8.99 -8.11 -31.41
C GLY A 73 10.31 -7.78 -30.71
N ASP A 74 11.27 -8.72 -30.72
CA ASP A 74 12.64 -8.52 -30.21
C ASP A 74 13.48 -7.52 -31.04
N SER A 75 12.98 -7.06 -32.20
CA SER A 75 13.70 -6.20 -33.13
C SER A 75 13.39 -4.72 -32.93
N LYS A 76 14.44 -3.89 -32.73
CA LYS A 76 14.37 -2.42 -32.75
C LYS A 76 14.13 -1.81 -34.16
N ASP A 77 13.68 -2.62 -35.12
CA ASP A 77 13.55 -2.23 -36.52
C ASP A 77 12.21 -1.55 -36.81
N ASP A 78 12.23 -0.59 -37.73
CA ASP A 78 11.05 0.14 -38.19
C ASP A 78 10.04 -0.81 -38.88
N LEU A 79 8.81 -0.88 -38.36
CA LEU A 79 7.73 -1.67 -38.96
C LEU A 79 7.06 -0.87 -40.09
N VAL A 80 7.04 -1.44 -41.29
CA VAL A 80 6.38 -0.84 -42.45
C VAL A 80 4.89 -1.18 -42.45
N LEU A 81 4.06 -0.15 -42.30
CA LEU A 81 2.61 -0.23 -42.36
C LEU A 81 2.10 -0.42 -43.79
N LYS A 82 1.21 -1.40 -43.95
CA LYS A 82 0.46 -1.62 -45.19
C LYS A 82 -0.71 -0.64 -45.28
N VAL A 83 -0.74 0.19 -46.31
CA VAL A 83 -1.82 1.15 -46.55
C VAL A 83 -2.88 0.53 -47.44
N TYR A 84 -4.11 0.47 -46.92
CA TYR A 84 -5.30 0.04 -47.65
C TYR A 84 -6.02 1.25 -48.23
N MET A 85 -6.13 1.31 -49.56
CA MET A 85 -6.78 2.38 -50.30
C MET A 85 -8.30 2.34 -50.14
N CYS A 86 -8.88 3.52 -49.98
CA CYS A 86 -10.33 3.71 -49.90
C CYS A 86 -10.95 3.62 -51.30
N ASN A 87 -11.61 2.50 -51.59
CA ASN A 87 -12.32 2.28 -52.86
C ASN A 87 -13.70 2.97 -52.89
N THR A 88 -14.43 2.93 -51.76
CA THR A 88 -15.73 3.58 -51.55
C THR A 88 -15.64 4.58 -50.40
N GLU A 89 -15.72 5.87 -50.71
CA GLU A 89 -15.63 6.96 -49.73
C GLU A 89 -16.78 6.93 -48.69
N SER A 90 -17.92 6.28 -49.00
CA SER A 90 -19.05 6.10 -48.07
C SER A 90 -18.71 5.27 -46.84
N ASP A 91 -17.77 4.32 -46.97
CA ASP A 91 -17.43 3.35 -45.92
C ASP A 91 -16.19 3.78 -45.13
N TRP A 92 -15.69 4.99 -45.39
CA TRP A 92 -14.47 5.52 -44.78
C TRP A 92 -14.51 5.46 -43.24
N TYR A 93 -15.65 5.78 -42.64
CA TYR A 93 -15.79 5.80 -41.17
C TYR A 93 -15.57 4.42 -40.52
N GLN A 94 -15.69 3.31 -41.27
CA GLN A 94 -15.51 1.94 -40.80
C GLN A 94 -14.22 1.27 -41.29
N ILE A 95 -13.39 1.95 -42.10
CA ILE A 95 -12.24 1.33 -42.75
C ILE A 95 -11.26 0.72 -41.74
N HIS A 96 -10.96 1.43 -40.65
CA HIS A 96 -10.03 0.97 -39.62
C HIS A 96 -10.58 -0.25 -38.87
N GLU A 97 -11.86 -0.25 -38.49
CA GLU A 97 -12.50 -1.42 -37.88
C GLU A 97 -12.48 -2.65 -38.80
N ASN A 98 -12.74 -2.45 -40.09
CA ASN A 98 -12.72 -3.53 -41.08
C ASN A 98 -11.31 -4.13 -41.19
N ILE A 99 -10.26 -3.31 -41.13
CA ILE A 99 -8.87 -3.77 -41.13
C ILE A 99 -8.55 -4.55 -39.84
N ILE A 100 -8.97 -4.06 -38.68
CA ILE A 100 -8.80 -4.74 -37.38
C ILE A 100 -9.49 -6.10 -37.38
N LYS A 101 -10.72 -6.17 -37.90
CA LYS A 101 -11.51 -7.41 -38.06
C LYS A 101 -11.02 -8.29 -39.22
N LYS A 102 -9.89 -7.96 -39.85
CA LYS A 102 -9.24 -8.69 -40.96
C LYS A 102 -10.12 -8.83 -42.21
N LEU A 103 -11.04 -7.91 -42.46
CA LEU A 103 -11.90 -7.86 -43.66
C LEU A 103 -11.19 -7.18 -44.86
N ASN A 104 -9.91 -7.48 -45.06
CA ASN A 104 -8.99 -6.73 -45.92
C ASN A 104 -9.22 -6.92 -47.42
N ALA A 105 -9.87 -8.02 -47.82
CA ALA A 105 -10.08 -8.37 -49.23
C ALA A 105 -10.90 -7.34 -50.03
N ARG A 106 -11.57 -6.40 -49.35
CA ARG A 106 -12.39 -5.33 -49.96
C ARG A 106 -11.58 -4.09 -50.37
N TYR A 107 -10.32 -4.00 -49.94
CA TYR A 107 -9.48 -2.81 -50.13
C TYR A 107 -8.23 -3.13 -50.94
N ASN A 108 -7.86 -2.21 -51.82
CA ASN A 108 -6.65 -2.34 -52.64
C ASN A 108 -5.42 -1.86 -51.83
N LEU A 109 -4.29 -2.55 -51.94
CA LEU A 109 -3.03 -2.14 -51.31
C LEU A 109 -2.27 -1.12 -52.18
N THR A 110 -1.56 -0.19 -51.54
CA THR A 110 -0.58 0.67 -52.24
C THR A 110 0.61 -0.17 -52.73
N GLY A 111 1.24 0.24 -53.84
CA GLY A 111 2.41 -0.46 -54.40
C GLY A 111 3.64 -0.43 -53.48
N SER A 112 4.57 -1.37 -53.69
CA SER A 112 5.68 -1.75 -52.80
C SER A 112 6.61 -0.62 -52.33
N ASN A 113 6.61 0.54 -53.02
CA ASN A 113 7.50 1.68 -52.71
C ASN A 113 6.81 2.80 -51.91
N ALA A 114 5.55 2.63 -51.48
CA ALA A 114 4.81 3.60 -50.68
C ALA A 114 4.37 2.95 -49.36
N GLY A 115 5.15 3.16 -48.29
CA GLY A 115 4.88 2.64 -46.94
C GLY A 115 5.19 3.68 -45.86
N LEU A 116 4.50 3.59 -44.74
CA LEU A 116 4.76 4.39 -43.54
C LEU A 116 5.52 3.52 -42.54
N ALA A 117 6.67 4.00 -42.06
CA ALA A 117 7.43 3.33 -41.00
C ALA A 117 6.97 3.84 -39.63
N VAL A 118 6.72 2.93 -38.68
CA VAL A 118 6.40 3.28 -37.29
C VAL A 118 7.33 2.56 -36.33
N SER A 119 7.88 3.31 -35.38
CA SER A 119 8.67 2.82 -34.25
C SER A 119 7.97 3.19 -32.95
N LEU A 120 7.85 2.26 -32.00
CA LEU A 120 7.27 2.50 -30.67
C LEU A 120 8.31 2.18 -29.59
N GLN A 121 8.33 2.96 -28.51
CA GLN A 121 9.11 2.65 -27.31
C GLN A 121 8.28 2.91 -26.06
N LEU A 122 8.30 1.95 -25.13
CA LEU A 122 7.69 2.08 -23.82
C LEU A 122 8.69 2.73 -22.85
N LEU A 123 8.26 3.77 -22.14
CA LEU A 123 9.05 4.48 -21.12
C LEU A 123 8.31 4.37 -19.78
N HIS A 124 9.06 4.15 -18.70
CA HIS A 124 8.50 4.01 -17.34
C HIS A 124 8.99 5.16 -16.47
N GLY A 125 8.08 5.75 -15.68
CA GLY A 125 8.38 6.87 -14.78
C GLY A 125 7.47 8.07 -15.05
N ASP A 126 7.60 9.10 -14.21
CA ASP A 126 6.92 10.37 -14.43
C ASP A 126 7.57 11.18 -15.56
N ILE A 127 6.88 12.22 -16.06
CA ILE A 127 7.35 13.00 -17.20
C ILE A 127 8.67 13.75 -16.91
N GLU A 128 8.91 14.16 -15.66
CA GLU A 128 10.09 14.91 -15.25
C GLU A 128 11.32 13.99 -15.13
N GLN A 129 11.13 12.76 -14.65
CA GLN A 129 12.11 11.69 -14.71
C GLN A 129 12.46 11.35 -16.16
N ILE A 130 11.45 11.12 -17.01
CA ILE A 130 11.66 10.78 -18.42
C ILE A 130 12.40 11.90 -19.17
N ARG A 131 12.08 13.17 -18.89
CA ARG A 131 12.79 14.32 -19.47
C ARG A 131 14.27 14.37 -19.07
N ARG A 132 14.59 14.02 -17.82
CA ARG A 132 15.97 13.96 -17.30
C ARG A 132 16.75 12.78 -17.89
N GLU A 133 16.14 11.61 -18.01
CA GLU A 133 16.81 10.41 -18.52
C GLU A 133 16.97 10.40 -20.05
N TYR A 134 16.02 11.00 -20.79
CA TYR A 134 15.98 10.97 -22.26
C TYR A 134 16.08 12.35 -22.90
N THR A 135 16.90 13.25 -22.33
CA THR A 135 16.99 14.66 -22.74
C THR A 135 17.19 14.87 -24.24
N SER A 136 18.05 14.06 -24.89
CA SER A 136 18.34 14.16 -26.34
C SER A 136 17.14 13.91 -27.26
N ARG A 137 16.08 13.28 -26.76
CA ARG A 137 14.84 13.09 -27.52
C ARG A 137 13.92 14.30 -27.44
N PHE A 138 13.90 14.98 -26.30
CA PHE A 138 13.07 16.17 -26.11
C PHE A 138 13.63 17.42 -26.80
N THR A 139 14.92 17.46 -27.12
CA THR A 139 15.56 18.59 -27.83
C THR A 139 15.04 18.79 -29.27
N HIS A 140 14.39 17.79 -29.85
CA HIS A 140 13.89 17.82 -31.24
C HIS A 140 12.38 18.13 -31.37
N GLY A 141 11.72 18.58 -30.29
CA GLY A 141 10.32 18.99 -30.34
C GLY A 141 9.33 17.82 -30.35
N VAL A 142 9.35 16.99 -29.31
CA VAL A 142 8.38 15.90 -29.12
C VAL A 142 7.03 16.47 -28.64
N SER A 143 5.95 16.18 -29.36
CA SER A 143 4.60 16.55 -28.91
C SER A 143 4.15 15.65 -27.76
N ILE A 144 3.41 16.19 -26.80
CA ILE A 144 2.83 15.41 -25.69
C ILE A 144 1.35 15.16 -26.00
N THR A 145 0.97 13.89 -26.15
CA THR A 145 -0.43 13.48 -26.29
C THR A 145 -0.93 12.89 -24.98
N ARG A 146 -1.86 13.59 -24.32
CA ARG A 146 -2.54 13.07 -23.12
C ARG A 146 -3.63 12.06 -23.50
N LYS A 147 -3.94 11.14 -22.60
CA LYS A 147 -5.08 10.22 -22.72
C LYS A 147 -6.38 10.99 -22.96
N LEU A 148 -7.30 10.45 -23.76
CA LEU A 148 -8.67 10.96 -23.86
C LEU A 148 -9.38 10.65 -22.53
N GLY A 149 -9.66 11.67 -21.74
CA GLY A 149 -10.09 11.54 -20.35
C GLY A 149 -8.93 11.65 -19.37
N PHE A 150 -9.19 11.45 -18.09
CA PHE A 150 -8.18 11.62 -17.05
C PHE A 150 -7.19 10.45 -16.96
N SER A 151 -6.00 10.78 -16.45
CA SER A 151 -5.10 9.82 -15.82
C SER A 151 -5.83 9.08 -14.69
N ASN A 152 -5.28 7.93 -14.26
CA ASN A 152 -5.85 7.17 -13.15
C ASN A 152 -5.77 7.94 -11.82
N ILE A 153 -4.90 8.96 -11.74
CA ILE A 153 -4.68 9.81 -10.56
C ILE A 153 -4.59 11.25 -11.05
N ILE A 154 -5.34 12.15 -10.43
CA ILE A 154 -5.28 13.60 -10.67
C ILE A 154 -4.63 14.22 -9.44
N MET A 155 -3.43 14.78 -9.59
CA MET A 155 -2.71 15.40 -8.47
C MET A 155 -3.31 16.78 -8.14
N PRO A 156 -3.28 17.22 -6.86
CA PRO A 156 -3.73 18.55 -6.51
C PRO A 156 -2.92 19.61 -7.26
N GLY A 157 -3.58 20.67 -7.72
CA GLY A 157 -3.00 21.71 -8.57
C GLY A 157 -2.97 21.41 -10.07
N GLU A 158 -3.27 20.18 -10.51
CA GLU A 158 -3.35 19.88 -11.94
C GLU A 158 -4.61 20.51 -12.58
N MET A 159 -4.40 21.43 -13.52
CA MET A 159 -5.47 22.06 -14.28
C MET A 159 -5.61 21.39 -15.65
N ARG A 160 -6.81 20.89 -15.95
CA ARG A 160 -7.19 20.43 -17.29
C ARG A 160 -8.57 20.95 -17.65
N ASN A 161 -8.71 21.46 -18.87
CA ASN A 161 -10.00 21.90 -19.42
C ASN A 161 -10.03 21.68 -20.94
N ASP A 162 -10.07 20.40 -21.34
CA ASP A 162 -10.14 20.03 -22.75
C ASP A 162 -11.58 19.63 -23.11
N LEU A 163 -12.18 20.34 -24.06
CA LEU A 163 -13.44 19.91 -24.68
C LEU A 163 -13.14 19.20 -26.00
N TYR A 164 -13.49 17.93 -26.10
CA TYR A 164 -13.36 17.15 -27.33
C TYR A 164 -14.67 17.16 -28.09
N ILE A 165 -14.62 17.44 -29.39
CA ILE A 165 -15.76 17.45 -30.29
C ILE A 165 -15.46 16.54 -31.48
N THR A 166 -16.26 15.49 -31.64
CA THR A 166 -16.25 14.67 -32.84
C THR A 166 -17.31 15.18 -33.80
N VAL A 167 -16.89 15.53 -35.02
CA VAL A 167 -17.81 15.81 -36.12
C VAL A 167 -18.24 14.47 -36.71
N GLU A 168 -19.41 13.97 -36.30
CA GLU A 168 -19.85 12.59 -36.57
C GLU A 168 -20.37 12.43 -38.01
N ARG A 169 -21.55 12.98 -38.28
CA ARG A 169 -22.28 12.79 -39.53
C ARG A 169 -23.28 13.90 -39.79
N GLY A 170 -23.74 14.01 -41.02
CA GLY A 170 -24.87 14.88 -41.38
C GLY A 170 -25.83 14.17 -42.32
N GLU A 171 -27.06 14.67 -42.40
CA GLU A 171 -28.09 14.25 -43.33
C GLU A 171 -28.64 15.48 -44.03
N PHE A 172 -28.45 15.57 -45.34
CA PHE A 172 -28.75 16.74 -46.15
C PHE A 172 -29.65 16.39 -47.33
N GLU A 173 -30.51 17.32 -47.72
CA GLU A 173 -31.36 17.19 -48.90
C GLU A 173 -30.56 17.49 -50.17
N LYS A 174 -30.95 16.86 -51.29
CA LYS A 174 -30.36 17.17 -52.61
C LYS A 174 -30.64 18.63 -53.03
N GLY A 175 -31.69 19.25 -52.48
CA GLY A 175 -32.07 20.64 -52.74
C GLY A 175 -32.27 20.93 -54.23
N GLY A 176 -33.12 20.15 -54.88
CA GLY A 176 -33.50 20.31 -56.29
C GLY A 176 -32.50 19.78 -57.32
N LYS A 177 -31.36 19.20 -56.90
CA LYS A 177 -30.36 18.59 -57.82
C LYS A 177 -30.61 17.10 -58.05
N SER A 178 -30.17 16.59 -59.21
CA SER A 178 -30.22 15.16 -59.55
C SER A 178 -29.25 14.30 -58.71
N VAL A 179 -28.08 14.86 -58.42
CA VAL A 179 -27.01 14.22 -57.63
C VAL A 179 -26.90 14.79 -56.22
N ALA A 180 -26.36 13.99 -55.30
CA ALA A 180 -26.11 14.39 -53.92
C ALA A 180 -25.09 15.55 -53.81
N ARG A 181 -25.19 16.33 -52.73
CA ARG A 181 -24.29 17.45 -52.43
C ARG A 181 -22.93 16.92 -51.97
N ASN A 182 -21.86 17.59 -52.39
CA ASN A 182 -20.56 17.47 -51.74
C ASN A 182 -20.54 18.48 -50.59
N VAL A 183 -20.53 18.02 -49.35
CA VAL A 183 -20.67 18.88 -48.16
C VAL A 183 -19.33 19.01 -47.45
N GLU A 184 -18.93 20.24 -47.18
CA GLU A 184 -17.84 20.59 -46.27
C GLU A 184 -18.44 21.29 -45.05
N VAL A 185 -17.97 20.91 -43.86
CA VAL A 185 -18.31 21.56 -42.59
C VAL A 185 -17.16 22.48 -42.22
N THR A 186 -17.47 23.76 -42.00
CA THR A 186 -16.55 24.69 -41.34
C THR A 186 -17.00 24.88 -39.90
N MET A 187 -16.13 24.66 -38.91
CA MET A 187 -16.47 24.87 -37.49
C MET A 187 -15.68 26.03 -36.91
N HIS A 188 -16.38 26.89 -36.16
CA HIS A 188 -15.84 28.01 -35.41
C HIS A 188 -16.22 27.89 -33.94
N VAL A 189 -15.34 28.38 -33.06
CA VAL A 189 -15.67 28.65 -31.65
C VAL A 189 -15.93 30.15 -31.52
N VAL A 190 -17.08 30.53 -30.97
CA VAL A 190 -17.51 31.92 -30.88
C VAL A 190 -17.72 32.27 -29.40
N ASP A 191 -17.24 33.43 -28.97
CA ASP A 191 -17.37 33.90 -27.60
C ASP A 191 -18.73 34.58 -27.32
N SER A 192 -18.92 35.01 -26.08
CA SER A 192 -20.13 35.70 -25.62
C SER A 192 -20.38 37.05 -26.30
N SER A 193 -19.36 37.66 -26.91
CA SER A 193 -19.49 38.90 -27.69
C SER A 193 -19.84 38.66 -29.16
N GLY A 194 -19.90 37.40 -29.61
CA GLY A 194 -20.13 37.03 -31.00
C GLY A 194 -18.87 37.00 -31.87
N GLN A 195 -17.68 37.13 -31.27
CA GLN A 195 -16.41 37.08 -32.00
C GLN A 195 -15.85 35.65 -32.08
N ILE A 196 -15.19 35.33 -33.19
CA ILE A 196 -14.52 34.03 -33.36
C ILE A 196 -13.27 33.99 -32.50
N LEU A 197 -13.20 33.01 -31.62
CA LEU A 197 -12.03 32.71 -30.81
C LEU A 197 -10.92 32.14 -31.71
N LYS A 198 -9.85 32.91 -31.88
CA LYS A 198 -8.70 32.54 -32.72
C LYS A 198 -7.84 31.50 -32.02
N ASP A 199 -7.42 30.48 -32.77
CA ASP A 199 -6.44 29.48 -32.35
C ASP A 199 -6.87 28.64 -31.13
N PHE A 200 -8.16 28.26 -31.11
CA PHE A 200 -8.76 27.38 -30.09
C PHE A 200 -9.27 26.04 -30.65
N ILE A 201 -8.84 25.65 -31.85
CA ILE A 201 -9.15 24.34 -32.44
C ILE A 201 -7.85 23.59 -32.72
N SER A 202 -7.65 22.46 -32.07
CA SER A 202 -6.48 21.60 -32.23
C SER A 202 -6.86 20.32 -32.97
N PHE A 203 -6.22 20.04 -34.10
CA PHE A 203 -6.44 18.83 -34.92
C PHE A 203 -5.70 17.60 -34.40
N GLY A 204 -4.72 17.79 -33.52
CA GLY A 204 -3.90 16.73 -32.97
C GLY A 204 -2.72 17.29 -32.18
N SER A 205 -2.08 16.46 -31.37
CA SER A 205 -0.87 16.85 -30.66
C SER A 205 0.28 17.04 -31.68
N GLY A 206 0.95 18.18 -31.63
CA GLY A 206 2.05 18.52 -32.56
C GLY A 206 1.66 19.43 -33.72
N GLU A 207 0.37 19.63 -33.95
CA GLU A 207 -0.13 20.64 -34.90
C GLU A 207 -0.37 21.98 -34.18
N PRO A 208 -0.08 23.13 -34.82
CA PRO A 208 -0.45 24.42 -34.27
C PRO A 208 -1.98 24.54 -34.18
N PRO A 209 -2.51 25.22 -33.15
CA PRO A 209 -3.93 25.48 -33.06
C PRO A 209 -4.40 26.36 -34.23
N ALA A 210 -5.66 26.16 -34.62
CA ALA A 210 -6.31 26.87 -35.71
C ALA A 210 -7.55 27.63 -35.24
N SER A 211 -7.91 28.66 -35.99
CA SER A 211 -9.11 29.48 -35.74
C SER A 211 -10.39 28.89 -36.34
N GLU A 212 -10.26 27.97 -37.31
CA GLU A 212 -11.38 27.31 -37.97
C GLU A 212 -10.99 25.88 -38.38
N TYR A 213 -11.95 24.97 -38.32
CA TYR A 213 -11.82 23.61 -38.84
C TYR A 213 -12.52 23.49 -40.18
N HIS A 214 -11.97 22.67 -41.08
CA HIS A 214 -12.60 22.28 -42.33
C HIS A 214 -12.60 20.76 -42.46
N SER A 215 -13.78 20.14 -42.56
CA SER A 215 -13.89 18.70 -42.75
C SER A 215 -13.34 18.24 -44.11
N PHE A 216 -13.00 16.96 -44.23
CA PHE A 216 -12.91 16.36 -45.57
C PHE A 216 -14.28 16.30 -46.26
N VAL A 217 -14.25 16.16 -47.59
CA VAL A 217 -15.46 16.14 -48.43
C VAL A 217 -15.62 14.77 -49.08
N LEU A 218 -16.77 14.14 -48.84
CA LEU A 218 -17.17 12.88 -49.47
C LEU A 218 -17.92 13.16 -50.78
N TYR A 219 -17.49 12.51 -51.85
CA TYR A 219 -18.03 12.76 -53.18
C TYR A 219 -19.47 12.23 -53.33
N HIS A 220 -20.39 13.12 -53.72
CA HIS A 220 -21.81 12.86 -53.90
C HIS A 220 -22.45 12.05 -52.76
N ASN A 221 -22.22 12.49 -51.52
CA ASN A 221 -22.80 11.86 -50.33
C ASN A 221 -23.65 12.84 -49.54
N ASN A 222 -24.96 12.58 -49.48
CA ASN A 222 -25.93 13.37 -48.70
C ASN A 222 -25.99 12.97 -47.22
N CYS A 223 -25.42 11.82 -46.87
CA CYS A 223 -25.33 11.33 -45.49
C CYS A 223 -23.85 11.18 -45.09
N PRO A 224 -23.02 12.24 -45.20
CA PRO A 224 -21.59 12.12 -44.94
C PRO A 224 -21.32 11.73 -43.49
N ARG A 225 -20.35 10.83 -43.28
CA ARG A 225 -19.82 10.46 -41.97
C ARG A 225 -18.35 10.82 -41.92
N TRP A 226 -18.00 11.81 -41.08
CA TRP A 226 -16.65 12.33 -40.99
C TRP A 226 -15.84 11.62 -39.90
N ALA A 227 -16.43 11.48 -38.71
CA ALA A 227 -15.77 10.93 -37.53
C ALA A 227 -14.40 11.59 -37.24
N GLU A 228 -14.28 12.91 -37.47
CA GLU A 228 -13.07 13.67 -37.16
C GLU A 228 -13.16 14.23 -35.73
N LEU A 229 -12.21 13.85 -34.88
CA LEU A 229 -12.08 14.31 -33.49
C LEU A 229 -11.26 15.60 -33.42
N LEU A 230 -11.78 16.60 -32.72
CA LEU A 230 -11.16 17.91 -32.52
C LEU A 230 -11.01 18.18 -31.02
N LYS A 231 -9.91 18.79 -30.61
CA LYS A 231 -9.71 19.27 -29.23
C LYS A 231 -9.89 20.79 -29.20
N LEU A 232 -10.74 21.27 -28.29
CA LEU A 232 -11.00 22.68 -28.04
C LEU A 232 -10.46 23.08 -26.66
N PRO A 233 -9.21 23.59 -26.56
CA PRO A 233 -8.60 24.01 -25.29
C PRO A 233 -9.11 25.39 -24.86
N ILE A 234 -10.43 25.52 -24.65
CA ILE A 234 -11.07 26.80 -24.29
C ILE A 234 -10.79 27.12 -22.82
N PRO A 235 -10.28 28.32 -22.47
CA PRO A 235 -10.09 28.72 -21.08
C PRO A 235 -11.40 28.75 -20.30
N VAL A 236 -11.35 28.39 -19.01
CA VAL A 236 -12.54 28.27 -18.14
C VAL A 236 -13.33 29.59 -18.07
N ASP A 237 -12.63 30.73 -18.04
CA ASP A 237 -13.20 32.08 -18.00
C ASP A 237 -13.98 32.45 -19.27
N LYS A 238 -13.59 31.89 -20.43
CA LYS A 238 -14.24 32.14 -21.72
C LYS A 238 -15.33 31.13 -22.06
N PHE A 239 -15.50 30.08 -21.25
CA PHE A 239 -16.46 29.02 -21.51
C PHE A 239 -17.91 29.52 -21.35
N ARG A 240 -18.14 30.48 -20.46
CA ARG A 240 -19.46 31.07 -20.23
C ARG A 240 -19.91 31.93 -21.40
N GLY A 241 -21.04 31.56 -22.01
CA GLY A 241 -21.62 32.27 -23.14
C GLY A 241 -20.95 31.98 -24.49
N ALA A 242 -19.93 31.12 -24.52
CA ALA A 242 -19.36 30.63 -25.77
C ALA A 242 -20.22 29.51 -26.39
N HIS A 243 -20.13 29.38 -27.72
CA HIS A 243 -20.82 28.34 -28.49
C HIS A 243 -19.99 27.89 -29.69
N ILE A 244 -20.25 26.66 -30.13
CA ILE A 244 -19.71 26.14 -31.40
C ILE A 244 -20.68 26.54 -32.51
N ARG A 245 -20.16 26.99 -33.65
CA ARG A 245 -20.93 27.24 -34.88
C ARG A 245 -20.37 26.40 -36.02
N CYS A 246 -21.21 25.59 -36.64
CA CYS A 246 -20.89 24.77 -37.81
C CYS A 246 -21.61 25.31 -39.04
N GLU A 247 -20.87 25.55 -40.11
CA GLU A 247 -21.36 26.11 -41.37
C GLU A 247 -21.24 25.06 -42.47
N PHE A 248 -22.31 24.86 -43.23
CA PHE A 248 -22.37 23.82 -44.26
C PHE A 248 -22.25 24.44 -45.65
N ARG A 249 -21.17 24.09 -46.35
CA ARG A 249 -20.85 24.60 -47.68
C ARG A 249 -20.93 23.50 -48.73
N HIS A 250 -21.56 23.79 -49.86
CA HIS A 250 -21.54 22.91 -51.02
C HIS A 250 -20.27 23.14 -51.86
N CYS A 251 -19.50 22.06 -52.05
CA CYS A 251 -18.30 22.05 -52.87
C CYS A 251 -18.61 21.65 -54.32
N SER A 252 -18.48 22.59 -55.24
CA SER A 252 -18.73 22.35 -56.66
C SER A 252 -17.63 21.51 -57.30
N THR A 253 -17.98 20.68 -58.29
CA THR A 253 -17.03 19.93 -59.11
C THR A 253 -16.45 20.75 -60.27
N LYS A 254 -16.98 21.97 -60.51
CA LYS A 254 -16.52 22.87 -61.59
C LYS A 254 -15.21 23.57 -61.20
N GLU A 255 -14.32 23.78 -62.17
CA GLU A 255 -12.96 24.32 -61.94
C GLU A 255 -12.89 25.74 -61.34
N LYS A 256 -13.94 26.57 -61.49
CA LYS A 256 -14.08 27.91 -60.85
C LYS A 256 -15.12 27.92 -59.71
N GLY A 257 -15.46 26.76 -59.16
CA GLY A 257 -16.57 26.64 -58.24
C GLY A 257 -16.28 27.28 -56.87
N GLU A 258 -17.04 28.32 -56.52
CA GLU A 258 -17.08 28.85 -55.15
C GLU A 258 -17.76 27.88 -54.18
N LYS A 259 -17.31 27.89 -52.93
CA LYS A 259 -17.96 27.16 -51.84
C LYS A 259 -19.23 27.93 -51.43
N LYS A 260 -20.42 27.39 -51.75
CA LYS A 260 -21.68 28.05 -51.44
C LYS A 260 -22.22 27.61 -50.08
N LEU A 261 -22.32 28.54 -49.13
CA LEU A 261 -23.03 28.32 -47.86
C LEU A 261 -24.50 28.02 -48.13
N PHE A 262 -25.05 27.00 -47.49
CA PHE A 262 -26.48 26.67 -47.61
C PHE A 262 -27.19 26.51 -46.27
N GLY A 263 -26.44 26.32 -45.18
CA GLY A 263 -27.01 26.23 -43.85
C GLY A 263 -25.96 26.26 -42.77
N PHE A 264 -26.42 26.27 -41.53
CA PHE A 264 -25.57 26.27 -40.34
C PHE A 264 -26.28 25.58 -39.16
N SER A 265 -25.49 25.23 -38.15
CA SER A 265 -25.92 24.74 -36.84
C SER A 265 -25.06 25.41 -35.77
N PHE A 266 -25.53 25.46 -34.54
CA PHE A 266 -24.74 25.93 -33.42
C PHE A 266 -25.05 25.12 -32.15
N MET A 267 -24.18 25.21 -31.14
CA MET A 267 -24.36 24.55 -29.84
C MET A 267 -23.73 25.39 -28.72
N PRO A 268 -24.52 25.93 -27.78
CA PRO A 268 -23.99 26.58 -26.58
C PRO A 268 -23.16 25.62 -25.73
N LEU A 269 -22.02 26.09 -25.22
CA LEU A 269 -21.12 25.27 -24.40
C LEU A 269 -21.55 25.19 -22.94
N MET A 270 -22.30 26.18 -22.45
CA MET A 270 -22.76 26.26 -21.07
C MET A 270 -24.15 26.88 -20.99
N GLN A 271 -25.00 26.32 -20.14
CA GLN A 271 -26.33 26.81 -19.83
C GLN A 271 -26.29 28.01 -18.88
N GLU A 272 -27.39 28.75 -18.75
CA GLU A 272 -27.48 29.91 -17.85
C GLU A 272 -27.29 29.56 -16.37
N ASN A 273 -27.75 28.38 -15.94
CA ASN A 273 -27.51 27.83 -14.61
C ASN A 273 -26.03 27.45 -14.35
N GLY A 274 -25.18 27.53 -15.38
CA GLY A 274 -23.76 27.21 -15.32
C GLY A 274 -23.41 25.74 -15.53
N ARG A 275 -24.37 24.86 -15.83
CA ARG A 275 -24.09 23.48 -16.26
C ARG A 275 -23.49 23.50 -17.66
N THR A 276 -22.42 22.75 -17.87
CA THR A 276 -21.79 22.63 -19.19
C THR A 276 -22.57 21.72 -20.12
N LEU A 277 -22.24 21.77 -21.41
CA LEU A 277 -22.71 20.85 -22.44
C LEU A 277 -22.51 19.40 -21.96
N PRO A 278 -23.56 18.57 -21.85
CA PRO A 278 -23.42 17.19 -21.40
C PRO A 278 -22.67 16.34 -22.43
N ASP A 279 -21.91 15.37 -21.93
CA ASP A 279 -21.19 14.42 -22.78
C ASP A 279 -22.15 13.52 -23.55
N GLY A 280 -21.79 13.18 -24.79
CA GLY A 280 -22.57 12.32 -25.67
C GLY A 280 -22.83 12.92 -27.04
N THR A 281 -23.66 12.22 -27.82
CA THR A 281 -24.00 12.61 -29.19
C THR A 281 -25.22 13.53 -29.21
N HIS A 282 -25.09 14.67 -29.89
CA HIS A 282 -26.09 15.72 -30.01
C HIS A 282 -26.63 15.80 -31.43
N GLU A 283 -27.94 15.77 -31.59
CA GLU A 283 -28.61 16.02 -32.87
C GLU A 283 -28.96 17.50 -33.02
N LEU A 284 -28.23 18.17 -33.91
CA LEU A 284 -28.37 19.59 -34.20
C LEU A 284 -29.30 19.83 -35.38
N ILE A 285 -30.09 20.91 -35.27
CA ILE A 285 -30.95 21.41 -36.34
C ILE A 285 -30.09 22.14 -37.38
N VAL A 286 -30.29 21.81 -38.65
CA VAL A 286 -29.67 22.53 -39.77
C VAL A 286 -30.59 23.66 -40.21
N HIS A 287 -30.19 24.89 -39.90
CA HIS A 287 -30.89 26.11 -40.30
C HIS A 287 -30.44 26.53 -41.69
N LYS A 288 -31.38 26.82 -42.59
CA LYS A 288 -31.07 27.31 -43.94
C LYS A 288 -30.52 28.74 -43.85
N CYS A 289 -29.45 29.02 -44.60
CA CYS A 289 -28.84 30.35 -44.68
C CYS A 289 -28.99 30.90 -46.10
N GLU A 290 -29.86 31.89 -46.28
CA GLU A 290 -30.06 32.58 -47.56
C GLU A 290 -29.09 33.77 -47.75
N GLU A 291 -28.80 34.51 -46.66
CA GLU A 291 -27.87 35.64 -46.65
C GLU A 291 -26.81 35.50 -45.54
N ASN A 292 -25.53 35.64 -45.91
CA ASN A 292 -24.39 35.52 -44.98
C ASN A 292 -24.41 36.56 -43.85
N ALA A 293 -25.02 37.74 -44.08
CA ALA A 293 -25.09 38.81 -43.09
C ALA A 293 -25.87 38.42 -41.82
N ASN A 294 -26.88 37.55 -41.96
CA ASN A 294 -27.67 37.04 -40.84
C ASN A 294 -26.85 36.14 -39.89
N LEU A 295 -25.72 35.61 -40.35
CA LEU A 295 -24.82 34.78 -39.55
C LEU A 295 -23.83 35.59 -38.70
N GLN A 296 -23.65 36.88 -39.01
CA GLN A 296 -22.70 37.74 -38.28
C GLN A 296 -23.26 38.28 -36.96
N ASP A 297 -24.59 38.34 -36.82
CA ASP A 297 -25.26 38.76 -35.58
C ASP A 297 -25.61 37.53 -34.72
N SER A 298 -24.75 37.21 -33.75
CA SER A 298 -24.94 36.07 -32.83
C SER A 298 -26.23 36.16 -32.03
N GLY A 299 -26.65 37.37 -31.64
CA GLY A 299 -27.86 37.58 -30.85
C GLY A 299 -29.16 37.18 -31.57
N ARG A 300 -29.16 37.14 -32.91
CA ARG A 300 -30.33 36.72 -33.69
C ARG A 300 -30.46 35.20 -33.75
N TYR A 301 -29.41 34.50 -34.18
CA TYR A 301 -29.52 33.06 -34.39
C TYR A 301 -29.47 32.26 -33.08
N LEU A 302 -28.86 32.79 -32.00
CA LEU A 302 -28.85 32.13 -30.69
C LEU A 302 -30.26 31.99 -30.08
N LYS A 303 -31.25 32.76 -30.58
CA LYS A 303 -32.67 32.63 -30.21
C LYS A 303 -33.38 31.48 -30.91
N LEU A 304 -32.77 30.88 -31.95
CA LEU A 304 -33.33 29.74 -32.67
C LEU A 304 -33.11 28.44 -31.87
N PRO A 305 -33.95 27.42 -32.05
CA PRO A 305 -33.70 26.11 -31.46
C PRO A 305 -32.46 25.49 -32.10
N PHE A 306 -31.55 24.97 -31.28
CA PHE A 306 -30.31 24.36 -31.75
C PHE A 306 -30.36 22.82 -31.84
N SER A 307 -31.18 22.17 -31.01
CA SER A 307 -31.30 20.70 -30.93
C SER A 307 -32.74 20.24 -31.14
N LYS A 308 -32.94 19.08 -31.80
CA LYS A 308 -34.27 18.50 -32.03
C LYS A 308 -34.92 17.93 -30.76
N GLY A 309 -34.16 17.75 -29.68
CA GLY A 309 -34.66 17.25 -28.39
C GLY A 309 -35.03 18.33 -27.36
N ILE A 310 -34.74 19.61 -27.63
CA ILE A 310 -34.95 20.72 -26.69
C ILE A 310 -36.06 21.62 -27.23
N SER A 311 -37.29 21.38 -26.79
CA SER A 311 -38.41 22.30 -27.01
C SER A 311 -38.25 23.51 -26.09
N LEU A 312 -37.74 24.62 -26.62
CA LEU A 312 -37.76 25.90 -25.94
C LEU A 312 -39.22 26.36 -25.77
N GLY A 313 -39.70 26.37 -24.53
CA GLY A 313 -41.02 26.90 -24.19
C GLY A 313 -41.12 28.40 -24.50
N ASN A 314 -42.30 28.78 -25.01
CA ASN A 314 -42.80 30.14 -25.22
C ASN A 314 -42.09 31.02 -26.28
N ASN A 315 -42.30 30.70 -27.57
CA ASN A 315 -42.93 31.65 -28.48
C ASN A 315 -43.42 30.96 -29.77
N SER A 316 -44.67 31.23 -30.09
CA SER A 316 -45.45 30.71 -31.21
C SER A 316 -44.96 31.28 -32.55
N GLN A 317 -43.92 30.67 -33.11
CA GLN A 317 -43.84 30.46 -34.55
C GLN A 317 -43.53 28.99 -34.78
N ALA A 318 -44.43 28.29 -35.47
CA ALA A 318 -44.23 26.92 -35.89
C ALA A 318 -43.01 26.87 -36.84
N VAL A 319 -41.81 26.70 -36.28
CA VAL A 319 -40.59 26.49 -37.05
C VAL A 319 -40.78 25.18 -37.79
N LYS A 320 -40.90 25.25 -39.12
CA LYS A 320 -40.85 24.07 -40.00
C LYS A 320 -39.53 23.35 -39.69
N THR A 321 -39.59 22.27 -38.91
CA THR A 321 -38.44 21.42 -38.62
C THR A 321 -37.88 20.92 -39.95
N THR A 322 -36.63 21.29 -40.24
CA THR A 322 -35.94 20.82 -41.43
C THR A 322 -35.71 19.32 -41.31
N LYS A 323 -35.92 18.57 -42.41
CA LYS A 323 -35.58 17.14 -42.46
C LYS A 323 -34.07 16.89 -42.32
N GLU A 324 -33.26 17.93 -42.53
CA GLU A 324 -31.81 17.88 -42.40
C GLU A 324 -31.40 17.86 -40.92
N SER A 325 -30.35 17.09 -40.61
CA SER A 325 -29.80 16.92 -39.26
C SER A 325 -28.28 16.87 -39.31
N PHE A 326 -27.63 17.31 -38.25
CA PHE A 326 -26.18 17.22 -38.09
C PHE A 326 -25.85 16.71 -36.70
N TRP A 327 -24.92 15.76 -36.59
CA TRP A 327 -24.56 15.15 -35.31
C TRP A 327 -23.12 15.50 -34.95
N ILE A 328 -22.94 15.89 -33.70
CA ILE A 328 -21.64 16.03 -33.05
C ILE A 328 -21.63 15.21 -31.77
N THR A 329 -20.48 14.69 -31.38
CA THR A 329 -20.29 14.07 -30.07
C THR A 329 -19.38 14.96 -29.23
N SER A 330 -19.81 15.32 -28.02
CA SER A 330 -18.97 16.08 -27.07
C SER A 330 -18.46 15.19 -25.95
N PHE A 331 -17.24 15.47 -25.51
CA PHE A 331 -16.63 14.85 -24.34
C PHE A 331 -15.77 15.89 -23.60
N LEU A 332 -16.18 16.27 -22.39
CA LEU A 332 -15.51 17.29 -21.58
C LEU A 332 -14.59 16.65 -20.55
N CYS A 333 -13.30 16.93 -20.65
CA CYS A 333 -12.30 16.54 -19.67
C CYS A 333 -11.84 17.78 -18.91
N SER A 334 -12.56 18.11 -17.82
CA SER A 334 -12.31 19.30 -17.01
C SER A 334 -12.18 19.01 -15.52
N THR A 335 -11.14 19.56 -14.88
CA THR A 335 -10.99 19.58 -13.41
C THR A 335 -11.62 20.84 -12.79
N LYS A 336 -12.24 21.70 -13.59
CA LYS A 336 -12.86 22.97 -13.12
C LYS A 336 -14.33 23.14 -13.48
N LEU A 337 -14.82 22.43 -14.49
CA LEU A 337 -16.20 22.50 -14.95
C LEU A 337 -16.88 21.14 -14.81
N THR A 338 -17.79 21.02 -13.84
CA THR A 338 -18.59 19.81 -13.63
C THR A 338 -19.87 19.84 -14.47
N GLN A 339 -20.27 18.66 -14.95
CA GLN A 339 -21.58 18.43 -15.58
C GLN A 339 -22.64 18.00 -14.55
N ASN A 340 -22.21 17.59 -13.36
CA ASN A 340 -23.11 17.19 -12.28
C ASN A 340 -23.69 18.43 -11.60
N GLY A 341 -25.02 18.50 -11.56
CA GLY A 341 -25.73 19.64 -11.01
C GLY A 341 -25.54 19.84 -9.50
N ASP A 342 -25.59 18.76 -8.72
CA ASP A 342 -25.47 18.84 -7.28
C ASP A 342 -24.03 19.20 -6.87
N MET A 343 -23.04 18.70 -7.63
CA MET A 343 -21.65 19.10 -7.47
C MET A 343 -21.44 20.59 -7.79
N LEU A 344 -22.05 21.08 -8.86
CA LEU A 344 -21.97 22.50 -9.24
C LEU A 344 -22.59 23.41 -8.17
N ASP A 345 -23.75 23.03 -7.63
CA ASP A 345 -24.43 23.77 -6.57
C ASP A 345 -23.58 23.83 -5.29
N LEU A 346 -22.88 22.75 -4.95
CA LEU A 346 -21.92 22.72 -3.84
C LEU A 346 -20.72 23.65 -4.11
N LEU A 347 -20.05 23.52 -5.27
CA LEU A 347 -18.89 24.37 -5.60
C LEU A 347 -19.26 25.87 -5.68
N LYS A 348 -20.50 26.18 -6.03
CA LYS A 348 -21.03 27.56 -6.10
C LYS A 348 -21.83 27.97 -4.86
N TRP A 349 -21.65 27.31 -3.72
CA TRP A 349 -22.43 27.55 -2.50
C TRP A 349 -22.54 29.02 -2.08
N ARG A 350 -21.51 29.85 -2.30
CA ARG A 350 -21.54 31.30 -2.00
C ARG A 350 -22.60 32.07 -2.80
N THR A 351 -22.99 31.58 -3.98
CA THR A 351 -24.03 32.20 -4.80
C THR A 351 -25.45 31.90 -4.31
N HIS A 352 -25.64 30.80 -3.57
CA HIS A 352 -26.93 30.38 -3.01
C HIS A 352 -26.76 29.83 -1.57
N PRO A 353 -26.43 30.70 -0.57
CA PRO A 353 -26.13 30.25 0.80
C PRO A 353 -27.31 29.54 1.50
N ASP A 354 -28.53 29.78 1.04
CA ASP A 354 -29.76 29.13 1.48
C ASP A 354 -29.78 27.62 1.17
N LYS A 355 -29.07 27.18 0.13
CA LYS A 355 -29.06 25.79 -0.34
C LYS A 355 -27.96 24.92 0.29
N ILE A 356 -27.03 25.51 1.06
CA ILE A 356 -25.86 24.79 1.65
C ILE A 356 -26.29 23.50 2.36
N ALA A 357 -27.33 23.57 3.19
CA ALA A 357 -27.80 22.41 3.95
C ALA A 357 -28.26 21.24 3.06
N GLY A 358 -28.87 21.55 1.91
CA GLY A 358 -29.27 20.55 0.91
C GLY A 358 -28.09 20.04 0.09
N CYS A 359 -27.16 20.92 -0.31
CA CYS A 359 -25.94 20.54 -1.03
C CYS A 359 -25.09 19.54 -0.23
N LEU A 360 -24.89 19.78 1.07
CA LEU A 360 -24.13 18.87 1.94
C LEU A 360 -24.81 17.50 2.07
N SER A 361 -26.14 17.46 2.17
CA SER A 361 -26.88 16.18 2.26
C SER A 361 -26.78 15.37 0.97
N LYS A 362 -26.78 16.03 -0.19
CA LYS A 362 -26.69 15.37 -1.51
C LYS A 362 -25.29 14.93 -1.91
N LEU A 363 -24.24 15.43 -1.26
CA LEU A 363 -22.86 15.03 -1.60
C LEU A 363 -22.67 13.52 -1.55
N LYS A 364 -23.33 12.84 -0.60
CA LYS A 364 -23.29 11.36 -0.46
C LYS A 364 -23.94 10.61 -1.63
N GLU A 365 -24.75 11.29 -2.44
CA GLU A 365 -25.43 10.73 -3.61
C GLU A 365 -24.62 10.96 -4.90
N ILE A 366 -23.59 11.80 -4.86
CA ILE A 366 -22.73 12.08 -6.02
C ILE A 366 -21.82 10.89 -6.29
N ASP A 367 -21.70 10.49 -7.55
CA ASP A 367 -20.81 9.40 -7.94
C ASP A 367 -19.36 9.71 -7.53
N GLY A 368 -18.70 8.74 -6.89
CA GLY A 368 -17.34 8.93 -6.39
C GLY A 368 -16.32 9.30 -7.47
N SER A 369 -16.53 8.92 -8.74
CA SER A 369 -15.67 9.34 -9.85
C SER A 369 -15.77 10.83 -10.15
N GLU A 370 -16.91 11.46 -9.84
CA GLU A 370 -17.07 12.91 -9.94
C GLU A 370 -16.38 13.61 -8.77
N ILE A 371 -16.54 13.10 -7.54
CA ILE A 371 -15.89 13.65 -6.34
C ILE A 371 -14.36 13.66 -6.52
N VAL A 372 -13.75 12.56 -6.96
CA VAL A 372 -12.29 12.48 -7.10
C VAL A 372 -11.71 13.39 -8.19
N LYS A 373 -12.50 13.72 -9.24
CA LYS A 373 -12.08 14.70 -10.27
C LYS A 373 -11.92 16.11 -9.70
N PHE A 374 -12.77 16.46 -8.74
CA PHE A 374 -12.84 17.77 -8.10
C PHE A 374 -12.40 17.69 -6.63
N LEU A 375 -11.59 16.69 -6.25
CA LEU A 375 -11.31 16.39 -4.84
C LEU A 375 -10.81 17.61 -4.06
N GLN A 376 -9.82 18.32 -4.63
CA GLN A 376 -9.28 19.55 -4.05
C GLN A 376 -10.38 20.61 -3.89
N ASP A 377 -11.07 20.98 -4.97
CA ASP A 377 -12.11 22.02 -4.92
C ASP A 377 -13.29 21.65 -4.00
N THR A 378 -13.59 20.35 -3.86
CA THR A 378 -14.60 19.81 -2.93
C THR A 378 -14.16 20.02 -1.49
N LEU A 379 -12.93 19.64 -1.15
CA LEU A 379 -12.39 19.79 0.20
C LEU A 379 -12.24 21.27 0.58
N ASP A 380 -11.71 22.10 -0.33
CA ASP A 380 -11.62 23.56 -0.15
C ASP A 380 -13.01 24.18 0.10
N THR A 381 -14.03 23.70 -0.64
CA THR A 381 -15.43 24.12 -0.44
C THR A 381 -15.96 23.72 0.93
N LEU A 382 -15.74 22.47 1.36
CA LEU A 382 -16.20 21.97 2.67
C LEU A 382 -15.57 22.76 3.82
N PHE A 383 -14.25 22.99 3.77
CA PHE A 383 -13.57 23.79 4.79
C PHE A 383 -13.93 25.28 4.71
N GLY A 384 -14.20 25.83 3.52
CA GLY A 384 -14.72 27.18 3.37
C GLY A 384 -16.12 27.36 3.98
N ILE A 385 -17.00 26.37 3.87
CA ILE A 385 -18.30 26.36 4.53
C ILE A 385 -18.15 26.26 6.05
N LEU A 386 -17.21 25.44 6.52
CA LEU A 386 -16.89 25.29 7.94
C LEU A 386 -16.43 26.62 8.57
N ASP A 387 -15.55 27.35 7.86
CA ASP A 387 -14.98 28.62 8.32
C ASP A 387 -16.02 29.75 8.40
N GLU A 388 -16.99 29.79 7.48
CA GLU A 388 -18.04 30.83 7.50
C GLU A 388 -19.07 30.65 8.63
N ASN A 389 -19.51 29.41 8.90
CA ASN A 389 -20.53 29.16 9.94
C ASN A 389 -20.43 27.75 10.53
N SER A 390 -19.41 27.55 11.36
CA SER A 390 -19.15 26.25 11.98
C SER A 390 -20.28 25.77 12.92
N GLN A 391 -20.97 26.70 13.59
CA GLN A 391 -22.08 26.34 14.50
C GLN A 391 -23.26 25.72 13.77
N LYS A 392 -23.58 26.20 12.57
CA LYS A 392 -24.72 25.71 11.79
C LYS A 392 -24.39 24.50 10.94
N TYR A 393 -23.20 24.46 10.34
CA TYR A 393 -22.85 23.46 9.33
C TYR A 393 -21.77 22.46 9.77
N GLY A 394 -21.11 22.65 10.92
CA GLY A 394 -19.93 21.88 11.33
C GLY A 394 -20.12 20.37 11.32
N SER A 395 -21.20 19.86 11.93
CA SER A 395 -21.49 18.41 11.93
C SER A 395 -21.75 17.86 10.53
N LYS A 396 -22.48 18.60 9.66
CA LYS A 396 -22.74 18.15 8.28
C LYS A 396 -21.48 18.14 7.42
N VAL A 397 -20.60 19.14 7.59
CA VAL A 397 -19.30 19.18 6.91
C VAL A 397 -18.42 18.02 7.38
N PHE A 398 -18.39 17.73 8.68
CA PHE A 398 -17.67 16.58 9.21
C PHE A 398 -18.16 15.26 8.60
N ASP A 399 -19.47 15.05 8.51
CA ASP A 399 -20.05 13.86 7.87
C ASP A 399 -19.68 13.75 6.38
N CYS A 400 -19.57 14.87 5.68
CA CYS A 400 -19.11 14.93 4.29
C CYS A 400 -17.63 14.54 4.17
N LEU A 401 -16.78 15.03 5.08
CA LEU A 401 -15.36 14.68 5.14
C LEU A 401 -15.18 13.19 5.41
N VAL A 402 -15.92 12.63 6.37
CA VAL A 402 -15.91 11.19 6.68
C VAL A 402 -16.30 10.36 5.45
N HIS A 403 -17.36 10.77 4.74
CA HIS A 403 -17.79 10.10 3.51
C HIS A 403 -16.69 10.12 2.42
N ILE A 404 -16.06 11.28 2.17
CA ILE A 404 -14.96 11.40 1.19
C ILE A 404 -13.77 10.54 1.62
N ILE A 405 -13.38 10.57 2.90
CA ILE A 405 -12.25 9.78 3.40
C ILE A 405 -12.51 8.29 3.20
N ASN A 406 -13.70 7.80 3.56
CA ASN A 406 -14.04 6.38 3.42
C ASN A 406 -14.18 5.97 1.95
N LEU A 407 -14.68 6.85 1.07
CA LEU A 407 -14.69 6.66 -0.38
C LEU A 407 -13.26 6.41 -0.91
N LEU A 408 -12.27 7.19 -0.44
CA LEU A 408 -10.87 7.06 -0.85
C LEU A 408 -10.16 5.84 -0.24
N GLN A 409 -10.75 5.23 0.79
CA GLN A 409 -10.27 3.96 1.35
C GLN A 409 -10.74 2.74 0.55
N ASP A 410 -11.80 2.87 -0.26
CA ASP A 410 -12.28 1.80 -1.15
C ASP A 410 -11.19 1.41 -2.17
N SER A 411 -11.08 0.10 -2.42
CA SER A 411 -10.28 -0.49 -3.50
C SER A 411 -10.37 0.23 -4.85
N LYS A 412 -11.55 0.77 -5.21
CA LYS A 412 -11.77 1.50 -6.47
C LYS A 412 -11.00 2.81 -6.53
N PHE A 413 -10.81 3.49 -5.40
CA PHE A 413 -10.22 4.83 -5.32
C PHE A 413 -8.92 4.86 -4.50
N HIS A 414 -8.40 3.71 -4.07
CA HIS A 414 -7.21 3.60 -3.22
C HIS A 414 -5.98 4.36 -3.78
N HIS A 415 -5.85 4.47 -5.10
CA HIS A 415 -4.77 5.21 -5.77
C HIS A 415 -4.81 6.73 -5.53
N PHE A 416 -5.90 7.27 -4.97
CA PHE A 416 -6.04 8.68 -4.59
C PHE A 416 -5.62 8.97 -3.15
N LYS A 417 -5.22 7.98 -2.34
CA LYS A 417 -4.64 8.25 -1.00
C LYS A 417 -3.45 9.22 -1.03
N PRO A 418 -2.45 9.04 -1.92
CA PRO A 418 -1.34 10.00 -2.05
C PRO A 418 -1.79 11.41 -2.48
N VAL A 419 -2.90 11.52 -3.23
CA VAL A 419 -3.50 12.82 -3.62
C VAL A 419 -4.02 13.54 -2.39
N MET A 420 -4.73 12.83 -1.50
CA MET A 420 -5.24 13.39 -0.24
C MET A 420 -4.10 13.76 0.71
N ASP A 421 -3.06 12.93 0.83
CA ASP A 421 -1.87 13.28 1.63
C ASP A 421 -1.19 14.55 1.10
N THR A 422 -0.98 14.66 -0.21
CA THR A 422 -0.39 15.85 -0.86
C THR A 422 -1.26 17.10 -0.66
N TYR A 423 -2.59 16.95 -0.72
CA TYR A 423 -3.52 18.04 -0.46
C TYR A 423 -3.38 18.54 0.99
N ILE A 424 -3.41 17.64 1.97
CA ILE A 424 -3.27 18.00 3.39
C ILE A 424 -1.93 18.72 3.62
N GLU A 425 -0.83 18.17 3.13
CA GLU A 425 0.49 18.73 3.40
C GLU A 425 0.76 20.07 2.70
N SER A 426 0.31 20.24 1.46
CA SER A 426 0.75 21.35 0.60
C SER A 426 -0.33 22.35 0.17
N HIS A 427 -1.61 22.00 0.23
CA HIS A 427 -2.71 22.82 -0.34
C HIS A 427 -3.76 23.24 0.69
N PHE A 428 -3.99 22.42 1.71
CA PHE A 428 -4.97 22.70 2.75
C PHE A 428 -4.62 24.00 3.50
N ALA A 429 -5.60 24.91 3.62
CA ALA A 429 -5.42 26.24 4.21
C ALA A 429 -6.31 26.52 5.43
N GLY A 430 -7.06 25.52 5.93
CA GLY A 430 -8.02 25.70 7.03
C GLY A 430 -7.37 25.78 8.41
N ALA A 431 -6.84 26.93 8.82
CA ALA A 431 -6.13 27.09 10.10
C ALA A 431 -7.03 26.96 11.35
N LEU A 432 -8.33 27.25 11.28
CA LEU A 432 -9.23 27.18 12.44
C LEU A 432 -10.03 25.87 12.53
N ALA A 433 -9.94 25.02 11.50
CA ALA A 433 -10.75 23.80 11.38
C ALA A 433 -10.51 22.80 12.52
N TYR A 434 -9.33 22.75 13.12
CA TYR A 434 -9.00 21.80 14.20
C TYR A 434 -10.00 21.86 15.37
N ARG A 435 -10.52 23.06 15.70
CA ARG A 435 -11.45 23.27 16.83
C ARG A 435 -12.74 22.50 16.63
N ASP A 436 -13.36 22.69 15.46
CA ASP A 436 -14.62 22.04 15.13
C ASP A 436 -14.43 20.54 14.87
N LEU A 437 -13.33 20.14 14.22
CA LEU A 437 -13.02 18.73 13.98
C LEU A 437 -12.83 17.95 15.29
N ILE A 438 -12.08 18.48 16.26
CA ILE A 438 -11.92 17.85 17.58
C ILE A 438 -13.26 17.77 18.30
N LYS A 439 -14.02 18.88 18.32
CA LYS A 439 -15.32 18.96 18.98
C LYS A 439 -16.32 17.93 18.44
N VAL A 440 -16.45 17.83 17.13
CA VAL A 440 -17.40 16.89 16.49
C VAL A 440 -16.92 15.44 16.64
N LEU A 441 -15.62 15.17 16.48
CA LEU A 441 -15.06 13.84 16.73
C LEU A 441 -15.32 13.38 18.17
N LYS A 442 -15.05 14.25 19.16
CA LYS A 442 -15.32 13.98 20.57
C LYS A 442 -16.80 13.69 20.80
N TRP A 443 -17.69 14.49 20.22
CA TRP A 443 -19.14 14.30 20.33
C TRP A 443 -19.61 12.91 19.85
N HIS A 444 -19.03 12.39 18.77
CA HIS A 444 -19.33 11.02 18.30
C HIS A 444 -18.79 9.95 19.26
N ILE A 445 -17.58 10.11 19.79
CA ILE A 445 -16.97 9.14 20.70
C ILE A 445 -17.69 9.11 22.06
N ASP A 446 -18.13 10.26 22.57
CA ASP A 446 -18.90 10.34 23.83
C ASP A 446 -20.24 9.60 23.77
N ARG A 447 -20.80 9.41 22.57
CA ARG A 447 -22.11 8.79 22.32
C ARG A 447 -22.02 7.35 21.83
N VAL A 448 -20.87 6.71 21.99
CA VAL A 448 -20.64 5.32 21.55
C VAL A 448 -21.53 4.28 22.24
N THR A 449 -22.20 4.65 23.34
CA THR A 449 -23.19 3.80 24.02
C THR A 449 -24.58 3.83 23.36
N GLU A 450 -24.82 4.77 22.44
CA GLU A 450 -26.09 4.92 21.74
C GLU A 450 -26.15 4.01 20.51
N VAL A 451 -26.87 2.89 20.64
CA VAL A 451 -26.94 1.82 19.62
C VAL A 451 -27.41 2.33 18.25
N GLU A 452 -28.32 3.31 18.23
CA GLU A 452 -28.86 3.90 17.00
C GLU A 452 -27.80 4.64 16.17
N LEU A 453 -26.68 5.04 16.78
CA LEU A 453 -25.61 5.78 16.13
C LEU A 453 -24.40 4.91 15.73
N HIS A 454 -24.40 3.62 16.08
CA HIS A 454 -23.22 2.76 15.92
C HIS A 454 -22.73 2.69 14.47
N ASP A 455 -23.62 2.54 13.47
CA ASP A 455 -23.23 2.46 12.06
C ASP A 455 -22.51 3.74 11.61
N HIS A 456 -23.02 4.91 12.03
CA HIS A 456 -22.41 6.20 11.70
C HIS A 456 -21.08 6.40 12.44
N ILE A 457 -21.02 6.06 13.73
CA ILE A 457 -19.79 6.12 14.51
C ILE A 457 -18.72 5.20 13.90
N GLN A 458 -19.09 4.02 13.43
CA GLN A 458 -18.15 3.12 12.74
C GLN A 458 -17.51 3.80 11.53
N GLU A 459 -18.29 4.50 10.71
CA GLU A 459 -17.77 5.26 9.57
C GLU A 459 -16.83 6.39 10.01
N VAL A 460 -17.13 7.09 11.09
CA VAL A 460 -16.24 8.11 11.68
C VAL A 460 -14.92 7.50 12.14
N LEU A 461 -14.96 6.36 12.83
CA LEU A 461 -13.77 5.66 13.34
C LEU A 461 -12.89 5.11 12.20
N LYS A 462 -13.47 4.67 11.08
CA LYS A 462 -12.70 4.31 9.87
C LYS A 462 -11.94 5.50 9.28
N ALA A 463 -12.53 6.70 9.34
CA ALA A 463 -11.95 7.92 8.80
C ALA A 463 -10.91 8.58 9.73
N GLN A 464 -10.75 8.11 10.97
CA GLN A 464 -10.04 8.83 12.03
C GLN A 464 -8.59 9.22 11.68
N GLU A 465 -7.86 8.38 10.94
CA GLU A 465 -6.46 8.66 10.56
C GLU A 465 -6.37 10.01 9.83
N TYR A 466 -7.21 10.21 8.82
CA TYR A 466 -7.20 11.44 8.03
C TYR A 466 -7.82 12.61 8.79
N ILE A 467 -8.81 12.37 9.66
CA ILE A 467 -9.34 13.41 10.55
C ILE A 467 -8.22 13.93 11.46
N PHE A 468 -7.39 13.06 12.05
CA PHE A 468 -6.22 13.48 12.83
C PHE A 468 -5.18 14.22 11.97
N LYS A 469 -4.92 13.78 10.73
CA LYS A 469 -4.05 14.51 9.79
C LYS A 469 -4.55 15.95 9.55
N TYR A 470 -5.86 16.14 9.33
CA TYR A 470 -6.44 17.47 9.18
C TYR A 470 -6.35 18.30 10.46
N ILE A 471 -6.64 17.72 11.64
CA ILE A 471 -6.51 18.41 12.94
C ILE A 471 -5.08 18.90 13.15
N VAL A 472 -4.10 18.02 12.96
CA VAL A 472 -2.68 18.33 13.15
C VAL A 472 -2.21 19.40 12.18
N GLN A 473 -2.52 19.26 10.89
CA GLN A 473 -2.11 20.24 9.90
C GLN A 473 -2.79 21.60 10.12
N SER A 474 -4.08 21.61 10.45
CA SER A 474 -4.82 22.83 10.79
C SER A 474 -4.18 23.55 11.98
N ARG A 475 -3.80 22.82 13.04
CA ARG A 475 -3.09 23.38 14.20
C ARG A 475 -1.71 23.95 13.82
N ARG A 476 -0.94 23.25 12.97
CA ARG A 476 0.37 23.72 12.49
C ARG A 476 0.24 25.05 11.74
N LEU A 477 -0.73 25.15 10.83
CA LEU A 477 -1.01 26.38 10.10
C LEU A 477 -1.41 27.52 11.04
N PHE A 478 -2.27 27.26 12.03
CA PHE A 478 -2.64 28.25 13.04
C PHE A 478 -1.44 28.71 13.88
N SER A 479 -0.57 27.78 14.27
CA SER A 479 0.64 28.09 15.05
C SER A 479 1.60 28.98 14.27
N ILE A 480 1.82 28.67 12.99
CA ILE A 480 2.65 29.48 12.09
C ILE A 480 2.06 30.89 11.92
N ALA A 481 0.74 31.00 11.74
CA ALA A 481 0.07 32.29 11.52
C ALA A 481 0.02 33.19 12.77
N THR A 482 -0.04 32.60 13.97
CA THR A 482 -0.26 33.34 15.24
C THR A 482 0.95 33.39 16.17
N GLY A 483 2.05 32.70 15.84
CA GLY A 483 3.21 32.57 16.72
C GLY A 483 2.93 31.65 17.93
N GLY A 484 2.10 30.62 17.76
CA GLY A 484 1.85 29.61 18.79
C GLY A 484 0.81 29.98 19.86
N GLN A 485 -0.10 30.91 19.58
CA GLN A 485 -1.19 31.22 20.52
C GLN A 485 -2.10 30.01 20.77
N ASN A 486 -2.75 30.00 21.94
CA ASN A 486 -3.72 28.98 22.38
C ASN A 486 -3.17 27.53 22.38
N GLU A 487 -1.87 27.35 22.59
CA GLU A 487 -1.25 26.02 22.68
C GLU A 487 -1.86 25.19 23.80
N GLU A 488 -2.01 25.75 25.00
CA GLU A 488 -2.60 25.05 26.15
C GLU A 488 -4.05 24.64 25.90
N GLU A 489 -4.87 25.53 25.33
CA GLU A 489 -6.27 25.23 24.98
C GLU A 489 -6.34 24.04 24.02
N PHE A 490 -5.50 24.04 22.98
CA PHE A 490 -5.42 22.93 22.04
C PHE A 490 -5.02 21.61 22.71
N ARG A 491 -4.00 21.65 23.58
CA ARG A 491 -3.55 20.47 24.33
C ARG A 491 -4.64 19.92 25.23
N CYS A 492 -5.37 20.78 25.94
CA CYS A 492 -6.55 20.38 26.73
C CYS A 492 -7.61 19.72 25.85
N CYS A 493 -7.96 20.28 24.69
CA CYS A 493 -8.95 19.67 23.80
C CYS A 493 -8.55 18.27 23.30
N ILE A 494 -7.27 18.05 22.98
CA ILE A 494 -6.76 16.73 22.58
C ILE A 494 -6.79 15.75 23.76
N GLN A 495 -6.39 16.20 24.95
CA GLN A 495 -6.45 15.37 26.16
C GLN A 495 -7.88 14.98 26.51
N GLU A 496 -8.85 15.90 26.43
CA GLU A 496 -10.27 15.62 26.63
C GLU A 496 -10.82 14.61 25.62
N LEU A 497 -10.46 14.74 24.34
CA LEU A 497 -10.81 13.78 23.30
C LEU A 497 -10.26 12.38 23.63
N LEU A 498 -9.01 12.31 24.08
CA LEU A 498 -8.37 11.04 24.42
C LEU A 498 -8.91 10.43 25.71
N MET A 499 -9.38 11.24 26.65
CA MET A 499 -10.15 10.75 27.80
C MET A 499 -11.48 10.14 27.37
N SER A 500 -12.16 10.72 26.37
CA SER A 500 -13.35 10.11 25.76
C SER A 500 -13.02 8.78 25.07
N VAL A 501 -11.92 8.71 24.32
CA VAL A 501 -11.41 7.45 23.71
C VAL A 501 -11.12 6.42 24.80
N ARG A 502 -10.48 6.83 25.89
CA ARG A 502 -10.15 5.95 27.02
C ARG A 502 -11.41 5.35 27.63
N PHE A 503 -12.40 6.19 27.90
CA PHE A 503 -13.70 5.75 28.41
C PHE A 503 -14.37 4.77 27.45
N PHE A 504 -14.38 5.06 26.14
CA PHE A 504 -14.89 4.18 25.09
C PHE A 504 -14.18 2.81 25.07
N LEU A 505 -12.84 2.80 25.13
CA LEU A 505 -12.07 1.56 25.13
C LEU A 505 -12.27 0.74 26.40
N SER A 506 -12.52 1.39 27.55
CA SER A 506 -12.77 0.72 28.84
C SER A 506 -14.14 0.06 28.97
N GLN A 507 -15.07 0.34 28.05
CA GLN A 507 -16.39 -0.26 28.12
C GLN A 507 -16.32 -1.77 27.86
N GLU A 508 -16.87 -2.54 28.80
CA GLU A 508 -17.02 -3.98 28.66
C GLU A 508 -18.36 -4.32 28.00
N SER A 509 -18.33 -5.19 27.00
CA SER A 509 -19.55 -5.77 26.43
C SER A 509 -19.67 -7.24 26.74
N LYS A 510 -20.85 -7.67 27.19
CA LYS A 510 -21.17 -9.09 27.34
C LYS A 510 -21.41 -9.70 25.95
N GLY A 511 -20.46 -10.48 25.45
CA GLY A 511 -20.55 -11.20 24.16
C GLY A 511 -20.10 -10.38 22.93
N THR A 512 -20.35 -10.91 21.73
CA THR A 512 -20.08 -10.28 20.43
C THR A 512 -21.03 -9.08 20.25
N SER A 513 -20.64 -7.92 20.75
CA SER A 513 -21.48 -6.71 20.69
C SER A 513 -21.03 -5.79 19.56
N ALA A 514 -21.94 -4.97 19.05
CA ALA A 514 -21.61 -3.89 18.12
C ALA A 514 -20.50 -2.97 18.67
N LEU A 515 -20.40 -2.81 19.99
CA LEU A 515 -19.36 -2.03 20.65
C LEU A 515 -17.95 -2.65 20.46
N SER A 516 -17.82 -3.99 20.52
CA SER A 516 -16.55 -4.68 20.24
C SER A 516 -16.08 -4.44 18.80
N GLN A 517 -17.01 -4.36 17.85
CA GLN A 517 -16.69 -4.05 16.46
C GLN A 517 -16.19 -2.61 16.30
N LEU A 518 -16.81 -1.64 16.99
CA LEU A 518 -16.32 -0.25 17.01
C LEU A 518 -14.91 -0.15 17.60
N GLN A 519 -14.65 -0.83 18.72
CA GLN A 519 -13.32 -0.89 19.34
C GLN A 519 -12.28 -1.48 18.38
N ALA A 520 -12.62 -2.57 17.68
CA ALA A 520 -11.75 -3.18 16.68
C ALA A 520 -11.44 -2.21 15.52
N VAL A 521 -12.45 -1.51 14.98
CA VAL A 521 -12.27 -0.52 13.91
C VAL A 521 -11.33 0.60 14.36
N PHE A 522 -11.53 1.14 15.56
CA PHE A 522 -10.64 2.18 16.11
C PHE A 522 -9.19 1.66 16.25
N LEU A 523 -8.99 0.51 16.88
CA LEU A 523 -7.65 -0.04 17.12
C LEU A 523 -6.87 -0.37 15.84
N SER A 524 -7.58 -0.67 14.75
CA SER A 524 -6.96 -1.02 13.46
C SER A 524 -6.16 0.13 12.83
N SER A 525 -6.61 1.37 13.05
CA SER A 525 -6.03 2.60 12.50
C SER A 525 -5.41 3.53 13.55
N PHE A 526 -5.65 3.31 14.84
CA PHE A 526 -5.06 4.14 15.90
C PHE A 526 -3.51 4.28 15.81
N PRO A 527 -2.73 3.22 15.47
CA PRO A 527 -1.28 3.37 15.34
C PRO A 527 -0.78 4.35 14.26
N SER A 528 -1.56 4.63 13.21
CA SER A 528 -1.14 5.62 12.20
C SER A 528 -1.20 7.06 12.72
N VAL A 529 -2.03 7.31 13.76
CA VAL A 529 -2.16 8.62 14.41
C VAL A 529 -0.90 9.04 15.16
N TYR A 530 -0.06 8.09 15.62
CA TYR A 530 1.12 8.40 16.44
C TYR A 530 2.09 9.33 15.71
N SER A 531 2.32 9.06 14.43
CA SER A 531 3.22 9.86 13.59
C SER A 531 2.72 11.28 13.38
N GLU A 532 1.40 11.49 13.41
CA GLU A 532 0.78 12.81 13.29
C GLU A 532 0.87 13.59 14.60
N LEU A 533 0.60 12.93 15.74
CA LEU A 533 0.74 13.56 17.06
C LEU A 533 2.18 13.95 17.38
N LEU A 534 3.16 13.14 16.95
CA LEU A 534 4.59 13.45 17.08
C LEU A 534 5.04 14.72 16.35
N LYS A 535 4.21 15.28 15.44
CA LYS A 535 4.49 16.58 14.79
C LYS A 535 4.19 17.77 15.70
N LEU A 536 3.48 17.57 16.82
CA LEU A 536 3.00 18.63 17.73
C LEU A 536 3.33 18.39 19.21
N PHE A 537 3.45 17.13 19.62
CA PHE A 537 3.67 16.73 21.01
C PHE A 537 5.03 16.06 21.17
N ASP A 538 5.56 16.11 22.39
CA ASP A 538 6.80 15.42 22.71
C ASP A 538 6.58 13.90 22.74
N VAL A 539 7.66 13.17 22.46
CA VAL A 539 7.65 11.70 22.38
C VAL A 539 7.08 11.06 23.65
N ARG A 540 7.39 11.60 24.83
CA ARG A 540 6.88 11.11 26.12
C ARG A 540 5.38 11.36 26.30
N GLU A 541 4.87 12.49 25.83
CA GLU A 541 3.44 12.79 25.92
C GLU A 541 2.63 11.86 25.03
N VAL A 542 3.05 11.67 23.77
CA VAL A 542 2.41 10.72 22.87
C VAL A 542 2.48 9.30 23.44
N ALA A 543 3.61 8.91 24.04
CA ALA A 543 3.74 7.61 24.70
C ALA A 543 2.78 7.43 25.88
N ASN A 544 2.61 8.43 26.75
CA ASN A 544 1.63 8.38 27.85
C ASN A 544 0.20 8.25 27.32
N LEU A 545 -0.15 9.00 26.27
CA LEU A 545 -1.48 8.93 25.65
C LEU A 545 -1.77 7.53 25.08
N VAL A 546 -0.80 6.94 24.39
CA VAL A 546 -0.92 5.58 23.84
C VAL A 546 -0.94 4.53 24.96
N HIS A 547 -0.11 4.70 25.99
CA HIS A 547 -0.12 3.87 27.18
C HIS A 547 -1.50 3.83 27.82
N ASP A 548 -2.12 4.99 28.05
CA ASP A 548 -3.41 5.09 28.71
C ASP A 548 -4.54 4.49 27.86
N ALA A 549 -4.49 4.69 26.54
CA ALA A 549 -5.45 4.10 25.61
C ALA A 549 -5.35 2.56 25.57
N LEU A 550 -4.14 2.01 25.41
CA LEU A 550 -3.91 0.56 25.39
C LEU A 550 -4.15 -0.09 26.76
N GLY A 551 -3.84 0.61 27.85
CA GLY A 551 -4.04 0.15 29.22
C GLY A 551 -5.50 0.13 29.65
N SER A 552 -6.37 0.88 28.94
CA SER A 552 -7.81 0.91 29.21
C SER A 552 -8.59 -0.19 28.50
N LEU A 553 -7.94 -1.01 27.68
CA LEU A 553 -8.58 -2.15 27.03
C LEU A 553 -8.92 -3.24 28.06
N PRO A 554 -10.15 -3.82 28.02
CA PRO A 554 -10.54 -4.86 28.95
C PRO A 554 -9.61 -6.08 28.87
N THR A 555 -9.23 -6.57 30.05
CA THR A 555 -8.32 -7.71 30.24
C THR A 555 -9.03 -9.07 30.16
N VAL A 556 -10.37 -9.08 30.16
CA VAL A 556 -11.17 -10.31 30.11
C VAL A 556 -11.04 -10.98 28.73
N MET A 557 -10.36 -12.14 28.70
CA MET A 557 -10.07 -12.93 27.50
C MET A 557 -11.21 -13.85 27.05
N HIS A 558 -12.33 -13.91 27.78
CA HIS A 558 -13.55 -14.65 27.43
C HIS A 558 -14.52 -13.88 26.50
N GLY A 559 -14.07 -12.74 25.94
CA GLY A 559 -14.82 -11.94 24.99
C GLY A 559 -14.71 -12.39 23.53
N ASP A 560 -15.15 -11.52 22.62
CA ASP A 560 -15.10 -11.67 21.17
C ASP A 560 -13.66 -11.94 20.66
N GLU A 561 -13.43 -13.12 20.08
CA GLU A 561 -12.12 -13.54 19.56
C GLU A 561 -11.58 -12.58 18.49
N SER A 562 -12.47 -11.94 17.71
CA SER A 562 -12.07 -11.00 16.66
C SER A 562 -11.45 -9.72 17.23
N LEU A 563 -12.01 -9.20 18.33
CA LEU A 563 -11.46 -8.02 19.01
C LEU A 563 -10.09 -8.32 19.62
N GLN A 564 -9.92 -9.51 20.21
CA GLN A 564 -8.63 -9.89 20.82
C GLN A 564 -7.50 -9.99 19.77
N ALA A 565 -7.79 -10.53 18.58
CA ALA A 565 -6.83 -10.52 17.48
C ALA A 565 -6.45 -9.10 17.04
N VAL A 566 -7.43 -8.19 16.93
CA VAL A 566 -7.19 -6.79 16.53
C VAL A 566 -6.44 -6.01 17.61
N LYS A 567 -6.72 -6.24 18.90
CA LYS A 567 -5.95 -5.68 20.02
C LYS A 567 -4.47 -6.03 19.90
N LEU A 568 -4.17 -7.32 19.73
CA LEU A 568 -2.80 -7.79 19.60
C LEU A 568 -2.12 -7.26 18.33
N GLN A 569 -2.86 -7.15 17.22
CA GLN A 569 -2.37 -6.51 15.99
C GLN A 569 -2.02 -5.02 16.21
N SER A 570 -2.86 -4.28 16.94
CA SER A 570 -2.63 -2.87 17.26
C SER A 570 -1.38 -2.69 18.14
N ILE A 571 -1.20 -3.57 19.13
CA ILE A 571 0.02 -3.64 19.95
C ILE A 571 1.25 -3.92 19.09
N GLY A 572 1.16 -4.86 18.14
CA GLY A 572 2.26 -5.14 17.23
C GLY A 572 2.62 -3.96 16.34
N LYS A 573 1.63 -3.26 15.78
CA LYS A 573 1.85 -2.02 15.03
C LYS A 573 2.46 -0.91 15.91
N THR A 574 2.12 -0.87 17.19
CA THR A 574 2.73 0.06 18.17
C THR A 574 4.22 -0.22 18.32
N VAL A 575 4.62 -1.49 18.51
CA VAL A 575 6.02 -1.91 18.59
C VAL A 575 6.79 -1.66 17.29
N GLU A 576 6.12 -1.77 16.14
CA GLU A 576 6.70 -1.48 14.81
C GLU A 576 6.77 0.04 14.49
N SER A 577 6.14 0.90 15.30
CA SER A 577 6.05 2.33 15.03
C SER A 577 7.34 3.12 15.35
N HIS A 578 7.46 4.31 14.76
CA HIS A 578 8.54 5.24 15.10
C HIS A 578 8.52 5.66 16.58
N LEU A 579 7.32 5.73 17.18
CA LEU A 579 7.14 6.03 18.60
C LEU A 579 7.89 5.03 19.47
N TYR A 580 7.81 3.73 19.20
CA TYR A 580 8.43 2.69 20.03
C TYR A 580 9.94 2.51 19.76
N THR A 581 10.45 3.07 18.65
CA THR A 581 11.89 3.04 18.33
C THR A 581 12.70 3.92 19.29
N ASN A 582 12.11 4.99 19.81
CA ASN A 582 12.75 5.87 20.78
C ASN A 582 12.78 5.24 22.20
N PRO A 583 13.94 5.22 22.89
CA PRO A 583 14.06 4.62 24.23
C PRO A 583 13.16 5.26 25.31
N ASP A 584 12.97 6.58 25.31
CA ASP A 584 12.19 7.30 26.32
C ASP A 584 10.70 6.90 26.30
N SER A 585 10.11 6.82 25.11
CA SER A 585 8.74 6.34 24.92
C SER A 585 8.63 4.84 25.16
N ARG A 586 9.65 4.06 24.77
CA ARG A 586 9.63 2.60 24.98
C ARG A 586 9.58 2.25 26.46
N CYS A 587 10.27 2.98 27.33
CA CYS A 587 10.19 2.79 28.79
C CYS A 587 8.75 2.93 29.32
N ILE A 588 7.95 3.83 28.73
CA ILE A 588 6.55 4.06 29.11
C ILE A 588 5.63 2.98 28.52
N LEU A 589 5.87 2.59 27.27
CA LEU A 589 5.00 1.67 26.52
C LEU A 589 5.27 0.19 26.80
N LEU A 590 6.50 -0.16 27.17
CA LEU A 590 6.90 -1.56 27.38
C LEU A 590 6.01 -2.25 28.44
N PRO A 591 5.73 -1.70 29.63
CA PRO A 591 4.90 -2.37 30.63
C PRO A 591 3.50 -2.76 30.11
N VAL A 592 2.80 -1.86 29.41
CA VAL A 592 1.47 -2.16 28.88
C VAL A 592 1.50 -3.18 27.74
N VAL A 593 2.54 -3.13 26.89
CA VAL A 593 2.76 -4.14 25.83
C VAL A 593 2.99 -5.52 26.45
N LEU A 594 3.86 -5.62 27.46
CA LEU A 594 4.16 -6.89 28.12
C LEU A 594 2.95 -7.44 28.89
N HIS A 595 2.14 -6.57 29.51
CA HIS A 595 0.92 -6.99 30.19
C HIS A 595 -0.03 -7.73 29.24
N HIS A 596 -0.29 -7.16 28.06
CA HIS A 596 -1.15 -7.80 27.06
C HIS A 596 -0.52 -9.08 26.49
N LEU A 597 0.79 -9.08 26.22
CA LEU A 597 1.48 -10.30 25.78
C LEU A 597 1.39 -11.42 26.83
N HIS A 598 1.60 -11.09 28.11
CA HIS A 598 1.49 -12.05 29.20
C HIS A 598 0.11 -12.70 29.22
N MET A 599 -0.97 -11.91 29.13
CA MET A 599 -2.35 -12.43 29.12
C MET A 599 -2.60 -13.37 27.93
N HIS A 600 -2.14 -13.01 26.73
CA HIS A 600 -2.31 -13.85 25.54
C HIS A 600 -1.50 -15.15 25.61
N LEU A 601 -0.28 -15.10 26.14
CA LEU A 601 0.58 -16.27 26.33
C LEU A 601 0.04 -17.22 27.40
N GLN A 602 -0.49 -16.67 28.50
CA GLN A 602 -1.14 -17.43 29.56
C GLN A 602 -2.33 -18.25 29.06
N GLU A 603 -3.13 -17.67 28.15
CA GLU A 603 -4.29 -18.34 27.54
C GLU A 603 -3.94 -19.14 26.28
N GLN A 604 -2.67 -19.14 25.85
CA GLN A 604 -2.20 -19.79 24.60
C GLN A 604 -2.93 -19.32 23.33
N LYS A 605 -3.27 -18.01 23.26
CA LYS A 605 -4.00 -17.40 22.13
C LYS A 605 -3.07 -16.57 21.23
N ASP A 606 -3.24 -16.74 19.91
CA ASP A 606 -2.49 -16.03 18.87
C ASP A 606 -0.97 -15.96 19.12
N LEU A 607 -0.40 -17.14 19.35
CA LEU A 607 1.01 -17.33 19.67
C LEU A 607 1.95 -16.81 18.56
N ILE A 608 1.51 -16.85 17.30
CA ILE A 608 2.29 -16.35 16.15
C ILE A 608 2.51 -14.84 16.29
N MET A 609 1.44 -14.08 16.56
CA MET A 609 1.55 -12.64 16.72
C MET A 609 2.33 -12.29 17.98
N CYS A 610 2.13 -13.00 19.09
CA CYS A 610 2.92 -12.81 20.32
C CYS A 610 4.42 -12.99 20.06
N ALA A 611 4.80 -14.06 19.37
CA ALA A 611 6.19 -14.35 19.03
C ALA A 611 6.81 -13.27 18.13
N ARG A 612 6.04 -12.76 17.15
CA ARG A 612 6.46 -11.65 16.28
C ARG A 612 6.70 -10.36 17.08
N ILE A 613 5.79 -9.99 17.98
CA ILE A 613 5.91 -8.79 18.80
C ILE A 613 7.15 -8.88 19.70
N LEU A 614 7.33 -10.00 20.39
CA LEU A 614 8.52 -10.23 21.24
C LEU A 614 9.81 -10.18 20.44
N SER A 615 9.84 -10.79 19.26
CA SER A 615 11.01 -10.75 18.37
C SER A 615 11.36 -9.32 17.98
N ASN A 616 10.36 -8.48 17.68
CA ASN A 616 10.56 -7.07 17.37
C ASN A 616 11.10 -6.28 18.58
N ILE A 617 10.58 -6.53 19.79
CA ILE A 617 11.08 -5.93 21.04
C ILE A 617 12.56 -6.26 21.21
N PHE A 618 12.94 -7.54 21.16
CA PHE A 618 14.35 -7.94 21.33
C PHE A 618 15.26 -7.42 20.21
N CYS A 619 14.77 -7.29 18.98
CA CYS A 619 15.52 -6.68 17.89
C CYS A 619 15.85 -5.21 18.15
N LEU A 620 14.91 -4.45 18.73
CA LEU A 620 15.10 -3.04 19.09
C LEU A 620 16.06 -2.88 20.27
N ILE A 621 15.89 -3.68 21.33
CA ILE A 621 16.77 -3.64 22.51
C ILE A 621 18.23 -3.92 22.10
N LYS A 622 18.44 -4.91 21.23
CA LYS A 622 19.78 -5.24 20.72
C LYS A 622 20.43 -4.09 19.94
N LYS A 623 19.64 -3.34 19.15
CA LYS A 623 20.14 -2.17 18.40
C LYS A 623 20.62 -1.06 19.35
N ASN A 624 19.99 -0.91 20.51
CA ASN A 624 20.28 0.14 21.49
C ASN A 624 21.20 -0.32 22.64
N SER A 625 21.90 -1.46 22.49
CA SER A 625 22.64 -2.19 23.54
C SER A 625 23.73 -1.41 24.33
N SER A 626 24.06 -0.18 23.95
CA SER A 626 25.04 0.67 24.65
C SER A 626 24.42 1.61 25.71
N GLU A 627 23.10 1.64 25.86
CA GLU A 627 22.40 2.57 26.76
C GLU A 627 22.04 1.94 28.12
N LYS A 628 22.11 2.73 29.20
CA LYS A 628 21.69 2.29 30.55
C LYS A 628 20.20 1.87 30.61
N SER A 629 19.36 2.47 29.77
CA SER A 629 17.93 2.15 29.61
C SER A 629 17.68 0.67 29.30
N VAL A 630 18.61 0.00 28.61
CA VAL A 630 18.49 -1.42 28.27
C VAL A 630 18.46 -2.31 29.51
N LEU A 631 19.17 -1.95 30.59
CA LEU A 631 19.17 -2.75 31.80
C LEU A 631 17.80 -2.73 32.49
N GLU A 632 17.15 -1.57 32.56
CA GLU A 632 15.80 -1.41 33.13
C GLU A 632 14.74 -2.09 32.25
N GLU A 633 14.86 -2.00 30.92
CA GLU A 633 13.97 -2.70 29.99
C GLU A 633 14.06 -4.22 30.17
N ILE A 634 15.26 -4.77 30.33
CA ILE A 634 15.46 -6.20 30.58
C ILE A 634 14.88 -6.62 31.94
N ASP A 635 15.02 -5.81 33.00
CA ASP A 635 14.39 -6.10 34.30
C ASP A 635 12.88 -6.27 34.15
N VAL A 636 12.23 -5.33 33.45
CA VAL A 636 10.79 -5.35 33.23
C VAL A 636 10.38 -6.59 32.41
N ILE A 637 11.17 -6.97 31.39
CA ILE A 637 10.88 -8.17 30.58
C ILE A 637 11.07 -9.46 31.36
N VAL A 638 12.15 -9.58 32.15
CA VAL A 638 12.40 -10.77 32.98
C VAL A 638 11.25 -10.96 33.97
N ASN A 639 10.89 -9.91 34.71
CA ASN A 639 9.84 -9.96 35.72
C ASN A 639 8.45 -10.23 35.12
N SER A 640 8.18 -9.74 33.91
CA SER A 640 6.85 -9.88 33.29
C SER A 640 6.69 -11.16 32.50
N LEU A 641 7.75 -11.69 31.85
CA LEU A 641 7.60 -12.71 30.82
C LEU A 641 8.43 -13.98 30.99
N LEU A 642 9.47 -14.03 31.83
CA LEU A 642 10.35 -15.20 31.86
C LEU A 642 9.61 -16.51 32.23
N ASP A 643 8.80 -16.49 33.30
CA ASP A 643 8.02 -17.66 33.73
C ASP A 643 7.02 -18.08 32.64
N ILE A 644 6.22 -17.15 32.11
CA ILE A 644 5.22 -17.51 31.10
C ILE A 644 5.87 -17.97 29.78
N LEU A 645 7.01 -17.41 29.37
CA LEU A 645 7.75 -17.90 28.20
C LEU A 645 8.23 -19.33 28.38
N LEU A 646 8.73 -19.69 29.56
CA LEU A 646 9.13 -21.07 29.87
C LEU A 646 7.92 -22.01 29.81
N ARG A 647 6.80 -21.62 30.43
CA ARG A 647 5.55 -22.41 30.40
C ARG A 647 5.03 -22.59 28.98
N THR A 648 4.95 -21.53 28.18
CA THR A 648 4.52 -21.58 26.79
C THR A 648 5.40 -22.51 25.96
N ILE A 649 6.73 -22.46 26.11
CA ILE A 649 7.64 -23.39 25.42
C ILE A 649 7.36 -24.85 25.84
N LEU A 650 7.18 -25.12 27.13
CA LEU A 650 6.86 -26.46 27.63
C LEU A 650 5.51 -26.97 27.13
N GLU A 651 4.49 -26.11 27.06
CA GLU A 651 3.16 -26.45 26.55
C GLU A 651 3.15 -26.70 25.05
N ILE A 652 3.83 -25.88 24.25
CA ILE A 652 3.92 -26.10 22.80
C ILE A 652 4.69 -27.38 22.49
N THR A 653 5.78 -27.65 23.22
CA THR A 653 6.65 -28.82 22.98
C THR A 653 6.09 -30.14 23.50
N SER A 654 5.12 -30.10 24.42
CA SER A 654 4.44 -31.30 24.94
C SER A 654 3.27 -31.76 24.07
N ARG A 655 2.80 -30.95 23.11
CA ARG A 655 1.73 -31.34 22.18
C ARG A 655 2.25 -32.38 21.16
N PRO A 656 1.54 -33.50 20.93
CA PRO A 656 1.93 -34.48 19.94
C PRO A 656 1.89 -33.85 18.54
N GLN A 657 3.03 -33.84 17.86
CA GLN A 657 3.13 -33.39 16.47
C GLN A 657 2.31 -34.32 15.56
N PRO A 658 1.29 -33.83 14.82
CA PRO A 658 0.65 -34.64 13.80
C PRO A 658 1.64 -34.90 12.66
N SER A 659 1.68 -36.14 12.16
CA SER A 659 2.51 -36.55 11.02
C SER A 659 2.10 -35.82 9.73
N GLY A 660 2.70 -34.65 9.50
CA GLY A 660 2.44 -33.81 8.32
C GLY A 660 3.38 -34.12 7.16
N SER A 661 2.83 -34.18 5.94
CA SER A 661 3.55 -34.37 4.68
C SER A 661 4.54 -33.24 4.35
N ALA A 662 5.63 -33.57 3.64
CA ALA A 662 6.76 -32.73 3.24
C ALA A 662 6.48 -31.48 2.37
N LEU A 663 5.22 -31.06 2.20
CA LEU A 663 4.79 -29.90 1.40
C LEU A 663 3.99 -28.86 2.20
N ARG A 664 3.91 -29.00 3.53
CA ARG A 664 3.23 -28.01 4.38
C ARG A 664 4.24 -26.92 4.81
N LEU A 665 4.01 -25.67 4.39
CA LEU A 665 4.69 -24.50 4.99
C LEU A 665 4.43 -24.52 6.51
N GLN A 666 5.50 -24.52 7.33
CA GLN A 666 5.50 -24.71 8.78
C GLN A 666 4.86 -23.54 9.58
N PHE A 667 3.62 -23.13 9.29
CA PHE A 667 2.91 -22.08 10.03
C PHE A 667 2.36 -22.52 11.40
N GLN A 668 2.96 -23.53 12.06
CA GLN A 668 2.50 -24.00 13.37
C GLN A 668 3.62 -24.36 14.36
N ASP A 669 4.90 -24.27 14.00
CA ASP A 669 6.01 -24.45 14.96
C ASP A 669 6.57 -23.10 15.42
N VAL A 670 5.72 -22.29 16.07
CA VAL A 670 6.12 -21.06 16.79
C VAL A 670 7.19 -21.30 17.87
N THR A 671 7.49 -22.57 18.16
CA THR A 671 8.53 -23.04 19.06
C THR A 671 9.88 -22.38 18.77
N GLY A 672 10.27 -22.26 17.49
CA GLY A 672 11.56 -21.67 17.11
C GLY A 672 11.67 -20.20 17.51
N GLU A 673 10.61 -19.44 17.32
CA GLU A 673 10.53 -18.02 17.64
C GLU A 673 10.54 -17.78 19.15
N PHE A 674 9.78 -18.55 19.93
CA PHE A 674 9.80 -18.44 21.39
C PHE A 674 11.13 -18.87 21.99
N VAL A 675 11.75 -19.93 21.45
CA VAL A 675 13.11 -20.33 21.82
C VAL A 675 14.12 -19.22 21.52
N SER A 676 14.01 -18.57 20.35
CA SER A 676 14.86 -17.43 20.00
C SER A 676 14.65 -16.25 20.97
N CYS A 677 13.41 -15.97 21.37
CA CYS A 677 13.08 -14.95 22.36
C CYS A 677 13.70 -15.28 23.74
N LEU A 678 13.55 -16.51 24.22
CA LEU A 678 14.15 -16.96 25.48
C LEU A 678 15.68 -16.84 25.45
N LEU A 679 16.32 -17.36 24.40
CA LEU A 679 17.77 -17.28 24.24
C LEU A 679 18.25 -15.82 24.15
N SER A 680 17.47 -14.94 23.51
CA SER A 680 17.77 -13.51 23.43
C SER A 680 17.64 -12.81 24.77
N LEU A 681 16.65 -13.18 25.59
CA LEU A 681 16.47 -12.66 26.95
C LEU A 681 17.63 -13.08 27.85
N LEU A 682 17.86 -14.39 27.97
CA LEU A 682 18.91 -14.96 28.83
C LEU A 682 20.31 -14.45 28.46
N ARG A 683 20.58 -14.24 27.17
CA ARG A 683 21.85 -13.69 26.68
C ARG A 683 22.05 -12.22 27.06
N GLN A 684 20.97 -11.46 27.25
CA GLN A 684 21.03 -10.04 27.64
C GLN A 684 21.00 -9.84 29.16
N MET A 685 20.72 -10.90 29.93
CA MET A 685 20.80 -10.84 31.37
C MET A 685 22.25 -10.70 31.86
N THR A 686 22.45 -9.80 32.83
CA THR A 686 23.74 -9.56 33.50
C THR A 686 23.72 -10.18 34.90
N ASP A 687 24.86 -10.18 35.61
CA ASP A 687 24.97 -10.64 37.00
C ASP A 687 23.86 -10.05 37.89
N ARG A 688 23.57 -8.75 37.73
CA ARG A 688 22.52 -8.04 38.47
C ARG A 688 21.14 -8.62 38.20
N HIS A 689 20.82 -8.91 36.94
CA HIS A 689 19.51 -9.44 36.55
C HIS A 689 19.30 -10.85 37.11
N TYR A 690 20.33 -11.70 37.09
CA TYR A 690 20.26 -13.04 37.69
C TYR A 690 20.11 -12.97 39.21
N GLN A 691 20.84 -12.10 39.89
CA GLN A 691 20.70 -11.90 41.35
C GLN A 691 19.27 -11.46 41.70
N GLN A 692 18.75 -10.43 41.04
CA GLN A 692 17.39 -9.93 41.28
C GLN A 692 16.31 -10.97 40.98
N LEU A 693 16.47 -11.75 39.91
CA LEU A 693 15.56 -12.85 39.60
C LEU A 693 15.54 -13.88 40.74
N LEU A 694 16.72 -14.31 41.21
CA LEU A 694 16.82 -15.31 42.28
C LEU A 694 16.28 -14.79 43.61
N ASP A 695 16.50 -13.51 43.92
CA ASP A 695 15.99 -12.85 45.13
C ASP A 695 14.47 -12.58 45.06
N SER A 696 13.86 -12.60 43.87
CA SER A 696 12.43 -12.32 43.69
C SER A 696 11.52 -13.47 44.12
N PHE A 697 12.04 -14.69 44.30
CA PHE A 697 11.26 -15.85 44.71
C PHE A 697 10.97 -15.82 46.21
N ASN A 698 9.70 -15.72 46.58
CA ASN A 698 9.27 -15.64 47.99
C ASN A 698 9.34 -16.99 48.71
N THR A 699 9.21 -18.10 47.98
CA THR A 699 9.23 -19.45 48.57
C THR A 699 10.27 -20.35 47.90
N LYS A 700 10.77 -21.33 48.67
CA LYS A 700 11.66 -22.37 48.14
C LYS A 700 10.97 -23.25 47.08
N GLU A 701 9.65 -23.38 47.15
CA GLU A 701 8.88 -24.18 46.18
C GLU A 701 8.81 -23.48 44.82
N ASP A 702 8.55 -22.16 44.79
CA ASP A 702 8.53 -21.39 43.54
C ASP A 702 9.89 -21.42 42.84
N LEU A 703 10.99 -21.26 43.61
CA LEU A 703 12.34 -21.36 43.08
C LEU A 703 12.65 -22.78 42.56
N ARG A 704 12.20 -23.82 43.27
CA ARG A 704 12.38 -25.21 42.83
C ARG A 704 11.69 -25.45 41.49
N ASP A 705 10.43 -25.02 41.38
CA ASP A 705 9.63 -25.24 40.19
C ASP A 705 10.19 -24.47 39.00
N PHE A 706 10.64 -23.22 39.20
CA PHE A 706 11.37 -22.45 38.19
C PHE A 706 12.63 -23.19 37.69
N LEU A 707 13.48 -23.66 38.61
CA LEU A 707 14.72 -24.36 38.25
C LEU A 707 14.44 -25.68 37.50
N LEU A 708 13.43 -26.43 37.91
CA LEU A 708 13.01 -27.63 37.19
C LEU A 708 12.48 -27.31 35.78
N GLN A 709 11.68 -26.25 35.64
CA GLN A 709 11.17 -25.80 34.34
C GLN A 709 12.30 -25.38 33.40
N ILE A 710 13.20 -24.49 33.85
CA ILE A 710 14.29 -24.01 32.99
C ILE A 710 15.27 -25.13 32.61
N PHE A 711 15.58 -26.07 33.52
CA PHE A 711 16.40 -27.24 33.18
C PHE A 711 15.71 -28.14 32.17
N THR A 712 14.39 -28.31 32.27
CA THR A 712 13.61 -29.08 31.29
C THR A 712 13.62 -28.40 29.92
N VAL A 713 13.43 -27.08 29.86
CA VAL A 713 13.54 -26.30 28.62
C VAL A 713 14.95 -26.42 28.02
N PHE A 714 16.01 -26.34 28.82
CA PHE A 714 17.38 -26.52 28.33
C PHE A 714 17.61 -27.92 27.74
N ARG A 715 17.06 -28.98 28.35
CA ARG A 715 17.12 -30.32 27.74
C ARG A 715 16.40 -30.38 26.41
N ILE A 716 15.25 -29.71 26.27
CA ILE A 716 14.55 -29.61 25.00
C ILE A 716 15.46 -28.92 23.97
N LEU A 717 16.05 -27.76 24.30
CA LEU A 717 16.93 -26.99 23.41
C LEU A 717 18.16 -27.76 22.90
N ILE A 718 18.69 -28.69 23.69
CA ILE A 718 19.86 -29.50 23.33
C ILE A 718 19.50 -30.63 22.35
N ARG A 719 18.21 -30.99 22.22
CA ARG A 719 17.79 -32.09 21.34
C ARG A 719 18.22 -31.88 19.88
N PRO A 720 18.64 -32.94 19.17
CA PRO A 720 19.07 -32.83 17.78
C PRO A 720 18.02 -32.22 16.84
N GLU A 721 16.73 -32.34 17.16
CA GLU A 721 15.61 -31.92 16.31
C GLU A 721 15.29 -30.41 16.43
N MET A 722 15.80 -29.71 17.45
CA MET A 722 15.40 -28.32 17.72
C MET A 722 15.87 -27.30 16.68
N PHE A 723 17.06 -27.51 16.13
CA PHE A 723 17.62 -26.69 15.06
C PHE A 723 18.12 -27.60 13.94
N PRO A 724 18.11 -27.18 12.67
CA PRO A 724 18.75 -27.95 11.60
C PRO A 724 20.23 -28.27 11.93
N LYS A 725 20.74 -29.43 11.47
CA LYS A 725 22.12 -29.88 11.79
C LYS A 725 23.19 -28.93 11.23
N ASP A 726 22.89 -28.32 10.10
CA ASP A 726 23.67 -27.32 9.37
C ASP A 726 23.70 -25.95 10.07
N TRP A 727 22.78 -25.66 11.00
CA TRP A 727 22.76 -24.43 11.80
C TRP A 727 23.74 -24.48 12.98
N THR A 728 25.00 -24.83 12.72
CA THR A 728 26.03 -24.97 13.77
C THR A 728 26.20 -23.68 14.58
N VAL A 729 26.17 -22.51 13.95
CA VAL A 729 26.33 -21.23 14.67
C VAL A 729 25.22 -21.03 15.70
N MET A 730 23.97 -21.29 15.33
CA MET A 730 22.83 -21.15 16.24
C MET A 730 22.91 -22.13 17.41
N ARG A 731 23.25 -23.40 17.13
CA ARG A 731 23.46 -24.43 18.17
C ARG A 731 24.55 -24.05 19.16
N LEU A 732 25.67 -23.50 18.68
CA LEU A 732 26.77 -23.04 19.55
C LEU A 732 26.36 -21.83 20.38
N VAL A 733 25.63 -20.87 19.81
CA VAL A 733 25.09 -19.72 20.56
C VAL A 733 24.12 -20.18 21.64
N ALA A 734 23.19 -21.09 21.32
CA ALA A 734 22.24 -21.63 22.29
C ALA A 734 22.98 -22.33 23.44
N ASN A 735 23.95 -23.18 23.14
CA ASN A 735 24.75 -23.85 24.16
C ASN A 735 25.56 -22.90 25.04
N ASN A 736 26.14 -21.84 24.45
CA ASN A 736 26.85 -20.82 25.22
C ASN A 736 25.92 -20.08 26.19
N VAL A 737 24.69 -19.77 25.77
CA VAL A 737 23.68 -19.16 26.65
C VAL A 737 23.29 -20.12 27.76
N ILE A 738 23.04 -21.40 27.44
CA ILE A 738 22.68 -22.43 28.41
C ILE A 738 23.77 -22.58 29.49
N ILE A 739 25.04 -22.81 29.11
CA ILE A 739 26.11 -22.97 30.11
C ILE A 739 26.25 -21.71 30.97
N THR A 740 26.22 -20.53 30.35
CA THR A 740 26.33 -19.26 31.08
C THR A 740 25.20 -19.12 32.11
N THR A 741 23.95 -19.38 31.71
CA THR A 741 22.80 -19.35 32.63
C THR A 741 22.91 -20.42 33.72
N VAL A 742 23.29 -21.65 33.38
CA VAL A 742 23.46 -22.74 34.36
C VAL A 742 24.49 -22.38 35.43
N LEU A 743 25.59 -21.71 35.09
CA LEU A 743 26.59 -21.25 36.06
C LEU A 743 25.99 -20.28 37.09
N TYR A 744 25.13 -19.34 36.69
CA TYR A 744 24.43 -18.47 37.65
C TYR A 744 23.44 -19.25 38.53
N LEU A 745 22.71 -20.20 37.96
CA LEU A 745 21.71 -20.99 38.69
C LEU A 745 22.31 -22.02 39.66
N SER A 746 23.55 -22.44 39.43
CA SER A 746 24.23 -23.48 40.24
C SER A 746 24.47 -23.00 41.68
N ASP A 747 24.78 -21.73 41.89
CA ASP A 747 24.90 -21.14 43.23
C ASP A 747 23.56 -21.13 43.99
N ALA A 748 22.46 -20.80 43.30
CA ALA A 748 21.12 -20.85 43.87
C ALA A 748 20.71 -22.27 44.26
N LEU A 749 21.01 -23.25 43.40
CA LEU A 749 20.78 -24.67 43.66
C LEU A 749 21.51 -25.10 44.94
N ARG A 750 22.81 -24.81 45.02
CA ARG A 750 23.65 -25.15 46.18
C ARG A 750 23.16 -24.48 47.46
N LYS A 751 22.92 -23.16 47.46
CA LYS A 751 22.54 -22.42 48.67
C LYS A 751 21.19 -22.85 49.24
N ASN A 752 20.22 -23.16 48.37
CA ASN A 752 18.83 -23.34 48.81
C ASN A 752 18.41 -24.80 49.02
N PHE A 753 19.03 -25.75 48.29
CA PHE A 753 18.58 -27.15 48.21
C PHE A 753 19.64 -28.20 48.62
N LEU A 754 20.76 -27.77 49.21
CA LEU A 754 21.78 -28.68 49.76
C LEU A 754 21.60 -28.98 51.26
N ASN A 755 20.96 -28.08 52.02
CA ASN A 755 20.87 -28.15 53.48
C ASN A 755 19.76 -29.14 53.94
N GLU A 756 19.32 -29.06 55.21
CA GLU A 756 18.48 -30.06 55.92
C GLU A 756 17.26 -30.63 55.15
N ASN A 757 16.71 -29.91 54.17
CA ASN A 757 15.68 -30.39 53.25
C ASN A 757 16.27 -30.64 51.85
N PHE A 758 17.11 -31.68 51.73
CA PHE A 758 17.76 -32.07 50.48
C PHE A 758 16.72 -32.47 49.41
N ASP A 759 16.75 -31.81 48.25
CA ASP A 759 15.82 -32.09 47.14
C ASP A 759 16.50 -32.94 46.06
N TYR A 760 16.34 -34.26 46.13
CA TYR A 760 16.96 -35.17 45.16
C TYR A 760 16.57 -34.85 43.71
N LYS A 761 15.31 -34.46 43.47
CA LYS A 761 14.76 -34.33 42.11
C LYS A 761 15.43 -33.20 41.33
N ILE A 762 15.66 -32.05 41.96
CA ILE A 762 16.31 -30.91 41.30
C ILE A 762 17.80 -31.15 41.05
N TRP A 763 18.50 -31.80 41.98
CA TRP A 763 19.91 -32.17 41.82
C TRP A 763 20.09 -33.24 40.73
N ASP A 764 19.24 -34.26 40.72
CA ASP A 764 19.19 -35.28 39.66
C ASP A 764 18.95 -34.61 38.30
N SER A 765 17.98 -33.69 38.27
CA SER A 765 17.64 -32.91 37.09
C SER A 765 18.81 -32.08 36.55
N TYR A 766 19.59 -31.49 37.45
CA TYR A 766 20.79 -30.71 37.15
C TYR A 766 21.91 -31.57 36.56
N PHE A 767 22.32 -32.65 37.25
CA PHE A 767 23.42 -33.51 36.79
C PHE A 767 23.08 -34.15 35.44
N PHE A 768 21.84 -34.57 35.25
CA PHE A 768 21.41 -35.15 33.98
C PHE A 768 21.43 -34.13 32.83
N LEU A 769 21.03 -32.88 33.08
CA LEU A 769 21.18 -31.79 32.11
C LEU A 769 22.66 -31.58 31.75
N ALA A 770 23.53 -31.52 32.74
CA ALA A 770 24.97 -31.28 32.54
C ALA A 770 25.62 -32.42 31.72
N VAL A 771 25.27 -33.68 31.99
CA VAL A 771 25.76 -34.82 31.21
C VAL A 771 25.25 -34.77 29.76
N ILE A 772 23.95 -34.55 29.55
CA ILE A 772 23.38 -34.41 28.19
C ILE A 772 24.06 -33.27 27.43
N PHE A 773 24.30 -32.14 28.10
CA PHE A 773 24.98 -30.99 27.52
C PHE A 773 26.38 -31.36 27.03
N ILE A 774 27.16 -32.12 27.80
CA ILE A 774 28.52 -32.50 27.40
C ILE A 774 28.50 -33.53 26.26
N ASN A 775 27.61 -34.52 26.31
CA ASN A 775 27.58 -35.64 25.36
C ASN A 775 26.93 -35.30 24.01
N GLN A 776 26.33 -34.12 23.85
CA GLN A 776 25.67 -33.74 22.61
C GLN A 776 26.63 -33.71 21.41
N LEU A 777 26.16 -34.18 20.24
CA LEU A 777 26.99 -34.28 19.02
C LEU A 777 27.55 -32.94 18.54
N CYS A 778 26.84 -31.83 18.77
CA CYS A 778 27.27 -30.53 18.27
C CYS A 778 28.44 -29.91 19.06
N LEU A 779 28.78 -30.46 20.23
CA LEU A 779 29.95 -30.09 21.03
C LEU A 779 31.10 -31.10 20.89
N GLN A 780 30.96 -32.18 20.12
CA GLN A 780 32.05 -33.12 19.83
C GLN A 780 32.99 -32.53 18.78
N LEU A 781 33.85 -31.59 19.22
CA LEU A 781 34.71 -30.76 18.37
C LEU A 781 35.75 -31.58 17.58
N GLU A 782 36.07 -32.78 18.01
CA GLU A 782 36.90 -33.77 17.31
C GLU A 782 36.29 -34.20 15.97
N MET A 783 34.96 -34.11 15.82
CA MET A 783 34.26 -34.40 14.56
C MET A 783 34.26 -33.22 13.59
N PHE A 784 34.78 -32.06 13.99
CA PHE A 784 34.83 -30.86 13.15
C PHE A 784 36.12 -30.80 12.33
N THR A 785 36.06 -30.11 11.19
CA THR A 785 37.26 -29.77 10.44
C THR A 785 38.20 -28.90 11.30
N PRO A 786 39.53 -28.98 11.12
CA PRO A 786 40.49 -28.22 11.92
C PRO A 786 40.19 -26.71 11.97
N SER A 787 39.82 -26.13 10.83
CA SER A 787 39.46 -24.71 10.71
C SER A 787 38.19 -24.36 11.50
N LYS A 788 37.18 -25.24 11.49
CA LYS A 788 35.93 -25.04 12.24
C LYS A 788 36.19 -25.17 13.74
N LYS A 789 36.91 -26.21 14.16
CA LYS A 789 37.32 -26.44 15.57
C LYS A 789 38.08 -25.23 16.12
N LYS A 790 39.08 -24.73 15.40
CA LYS A 790 39.87 -23.54 15.80
C LYS A 790 38.97 -22.32 16.05
N LYS A 791 38.08 -21.99 15.10
CA LYS A 791 37.15 -20.85 15.23
C LYS A 791 36.19 -20.98 16.41
N VAL A 792 35.73 -22.18 16.72
CA VAL A 792 34.83 -22.42 17.86
C VAL A 792 35.57 -22.21 19.17
N LEU A 793 36.77 -22.78 19.31
CA LEU A 793 37.60 -22.64 20.51
C LEU A 793 38.03 -21.18 20.74
N GLU A 794 38.40 -20.45 19.68
CA GLU A 794 38.75 -19.02 19.78
C GLU A 794 37.59 -18.15 20.30
N LYS A 795 36.34 -18.53 20.00
CA LYS A 795 35.17 -17.72 20.32
C LYS A 795 34.49 -18.11 21.64
N TYR A 796 34.40 -19.40 21.93
CA TYR A 796 33.61 -19.94 23.04
C TYR A 796 34.44 -20.76 24.04
N GLY A 797 35.71 -21.06 23.74
CA GLY A 797 36.45 -22.10 24.45
C GLY A 797 35.83 -23.50 24.24
N ASP A 798 36.29 -24.47 25.03
CA ASP A 798 35.64 -25.79 25.10
C ASP A 798 34.58 -25.77 26.21
N MET A 799 33.32 -25.53 25.81
CA MET A 799 32.18 -25.47 26.74
C MET A 799 31.98 -26.78 27.51
N ARG A 800 32.45 -27.93 26.99
CA ARG A 800 32.36 -29.22 27.70
C ARG A 800 33.25 -29.21 28.94
N VAL A 801 34.46 -28.66 28.85
CA VAL A 801 35.39 -28.54 29.99
C VAL A 801 34.79 -27.62 31.06
N THR A 802 34.19 -26.51 30.66
CA THR A 802 33.53 -25.58 31.60
C THR A 802 32.41 -26.27 32.37
N MET A 803 31.54 -27.01 31.67
CA MET A 803 30.49 -27.80 32.32
C MET A 803 31.07 -28.92 33.20
N GLY A 804 32.14 -29.59 32.79
CA GLY A 804 32.82 -30.62 33.58
C GLY A 804 33.38 -30.09 34.90
N CYS A 805 34.03 -28.92 34.86
CA CYS A 805 34.48 -28.20 36.07
C CYS A 805 33.33 -27.89 37.01
N GLU A 806 32.18 -27.49 36.46
CA GLU A 806 31.00 -27.20 37.26
C GLU A 806 30.39 -28.49 37.86
N ILE A 807 30.30 -29.59 37.11
CA ILE A 807 29.89 -30.90 37.64
C ILE A 807 30.79 -31.30 38.81
N PHE A 808 32.12 -31.18 38.66
CA PHE A 808 33.06 -31.50 39.72
C PHE A 808 32.85 -30.62 40.95
N SER A 809 32.76 -29.29 40.77
CA SER A 809 32.49 -28.32 41.84
C SER A 809 31.20 -28.65 42.60
N MET A 810 30.11 -28.88 41.87
CA MET A 810 28.80 -29.19 42.44
C MET A 810 28.80 -30.56 43.14
N TRP A 811 29.48 -31.56 42.58
CA TRP A 811 29.66 -32.88 43.19
C TRP A 811 30.39 -32.78 44.53
N GLN A 812 31.49 -32.02 44.62
CA GLN A 812 32.26 -31.88 45.86
C GLN A 812 31.43 -31.29 47.01
N ASN A 813 30.45 -30.43 46.69
CA ASN A 813 29.59 -29.81 47.69
C ASN A 813 28.49 -30.75 48.24
N LEU A 814 28.21 -31.90 47.62
CA LEU A 814 27.08 -32.76 48.01
C LEU A 814 27.20 -33.45 49.38
N GLY A 815 28.40 -33.53 49.95
CA GLY A 815 28.62 -34.25 51.23
C GLY A 815 28.10 -35.69 51.20
N GLU A 816 27.38 -36.12 52.24
CA GLU A 816 26.84 -37.48 52.35
C GLU A 816 25.77 -37.81 51.29
N HIS A 817 25.13 -36.78 50.71
CA HIS A 817 24.09 -36.96 49.69
C HIS A 817 24.62 -37.56 48.38
N LYS A 818 25.95 -37.59 48.17
CA LYS A 818 26.60 -38.29 47.04
C LYS A 818 26.10 -39.73 46.89
N LEU A 819 25.90 -40.43 48.00
CA LEU A 819 25.44 -41.82 48.05
C LEU A 819 24.09 -42.07 47.35
N HIS A 820 23.24 -41.05 47.25
CA HIS A 820 21.97 -41.16 46.53
C HIS A 820 22.15 -41.17 45.01
N PHE A 821 23.19 -40.52 44.49
CA PHE A 821 23.41 -40.34 43.06
C PHE A 821 24.37 -41.36 42.45
N ILE A 822 25.30 -41.92 43.24
CA ILE A 822 26.29 -42.89 42.77
C ILE A 822 25.68 -43.96 41.88
N PRO A 823 24.58 -44.66 42.28
CA PRO A 823 23.99 -45.67 41.41
C PRO A 823 23.50 -45.10 40.09
N ALA A 824 22.94 -43.90 40.03
CA ALA A 824 22.38 -43.33 38.81
C ALA A 824 23.44 -42.70 37.89
N LEU A 825 24.49 -42.09 38.46
CA LEU A 825 25.44 -41.24 37.73
C LEU A 825 26.72 -41.93 37.26
N ILE A 826 27.07 -43.14 37.75
CA ILE A 826 28.26 -43.87 37.29
C ILE A 826 28.29 -43.99 35.76
N GLY A 827 27.21 -44.50 35.15
CA GLY A 827 27.12 -44.65 33.70
C GLY A 827 27.20 -43.31 32.95
N PRO A 828 26.32 -42.34 33.27
CA PRO A 828 26.35 -40.99 32.70
C PRO A 828 27.72 -40.28 32.78
N PHE A 829 28.41 -40.33 33.93
CA PHE A 829 29.74 -39.73 34.07
C PHE A 829 30.82 -40.51 33.31
N LEU A 830 30.66 -41.83 33.19
CA LEU A 830 31.60 -42.66 32.44
C LEU A 830 31.54 -42.30 30.95
N GLU A 831 30.34 -42.07 30.42
CA GLU A 831 30.17 -41.56 29.05
C GLU A 831 30.91 -40.25 28.82
N VAL A 832 30.88 -39.34 29.79
CA VAL A 832 31.61 -38.05 29.72
C VAL A 832 33.12 -38.29 29.66
N THR A 833 33.65 -39.21 30.48
CA THR A 833 35.10 -39.51 30.49
C THR A 833 35.60 -40.17 29.21
N LEU A 834 34.73 -40.86 28.45
CA LEU A 834 35.09 -41.47 27.18
C LEU A 834 35.32 -40.45 26.05
N ILE A 835 34.89 -39.20 26.22
CA ILE A 835 35.12 -38.12 25.25
C ILE A 835 36.63 -37.84 25.12
N PRO A 836 37.19 -37.73 23.89
CA PRO A 836 38.61 -37.48 23.64
C PRO A 836 39.02 -36.02 23.91
N GLN A 837 38.80 -35.56 25.14
CA GLN A 837 39.17 -34.22 25.62
C GLN A 837 39.93 -34.38 26.98
N PRO A 838 41.25 -34.13 27.02
CA PRO A 838 42.09 -34.42 28.19
C PRO A 838 41.70 -33.64 29.46
N ASP A 839 41.38 -32.35 29.36
CA ASP A 839 41.09 -31.51 30.54
C ASP A 839 39.79 -31.94 31.23
N LEU A 840 38.78 -32.33 30.46
CA LEU A 840 37.51 -32.86 30.90
C LEU A 840 37.71 -34.20 31.60
N ARG A 841 38.55 -35.08 31.05
CA ARG A 841 38.93 -36.34 31.72
C ARG A 841 39.61 -36.07 33.06
N ASN A 842 40.60 -35.18 33.09
CA ASN A 842 41.34 -34.82 34.30
C ASN A 842 40.42 -34.29 35.41
N VAL A 843 39.32 -33.62 35.06
CA VAL A 843 38.33 -33.10 36.00
C VAL A 843 37.32 -34.17 36.45
N MET A 844 36.90 -35.05 35.54
CA MET A 844 35.82 -36.01 35.80
C MET A 844 36.30 -37.31 36.45
N ILE A 845 37.50 -37.80 36.13
CA ILE A 845 38.05 -39.04 36.69
C ILE A 845 38.13 -39.04 38.23
N PRO A 846 38.60 -37.96 38.89
CA PRO A 846 38.63 -37.89 40.36
C PRO A 846 37.27 -38.11 41.03
N ILE A 847 36.15 -37.87 40.33
CA ILE A 847 34.81 -38.14 40.85
C ILE A 847 34.62 -39.63 41.13
N PHE A 848 35.14 -40.53 40.27
CA PHE A 848 35.00 -41.98 40.49
C PHE A 848 35.78 -42.47 41.71
N HIS A 849 36.97 -41.91 41.97
CA HIS A 849 37.71 -42.18 43.20
C HIS A 849 36.90 -41.76 44.42
N ASP A 850 36.29 -40.57 44.39
CA ASP A 850 35.42 -40.11 45.47
C ASP A 850 34.15 -40.97 45.59
N MET A 851 33.55 -41.44 44.49
CA MET A 851 32.42 -42.40 44.54
C MET A 851 32.81 -43.70 45.26
N MET A 852 33.99 -44.26 44.96
CA MET A 852 34.51 -45.45 45.62
C MET A 852 34.78 -45.18 47.11
N ASP A 853 35.37 -44.04 47.46
CA ASP A 853 35.63 -43.65 48.85
C ASP A 853 34.33 -43.52 49.66
N TRP A 854 33.29 -42.91 49.10
CA TRP A 854 31.98 -42.78 49.75
C TRP A 854 31.27 -44.13 49.92
N GLU A 855 31.33 -45.01 48.92
CA GLU A 855 30.78 -46.37 49.03
C GLU A 855 31.55 -47.22 50.06
N GLN A 856 32.88 -47.12 50.06
CA GLN A 856 33.77 -47.77 51.03
C GLN A 856 33.44 -47.33 52.46
N ARG A 857 33.24 -46.03 52.69
CA ARG A 857 32.83 -45.49 54.00
C ARG A 857 31.47 -46.01 54.47
N ARG A 858 30.52 -46.20 53.55
CA ARG A 858 29.16 -46.67 53.87
C ARG A 858 29.07 -48.19 54.08
N SER A 859 29.74 -48.98 53.23
CA SER A 859 29.50 -50.42 53.13
C SER A 859 30.73 -51.29 53.44
N GLY A 860 31.89 -50.68 53.69
CA GLY A 860 33.16 -51.36 53.97
C GLY A 860 33.83 -52.00 52.75
N ASN A 861 33.26 -51.84 51.57
CA ASN A 861 33.82 -52.23 50.26
C ASN A 861 33.32 -51.26 49.17
N PHE A 862 33.88 -51.30 47.96
CA PHE A 862 33.41 -50.50 46.81
C PHE A 862 32.98 -51.37 45.62
N LYS A 863 32.57 -52.62 45.88
CA LYS A 863 32.31 -53.62 44.83
C LYS A 863 31.13 -53.27 43.94
N GLN A 864 30.17 -52.48 44.44
CA GLN A 864 28.99 -52.11 43.67
C GLN A 864 29.31 -50.98 42.68
N VAL A 865 30.11 -49.99 43.06
CA VAL A 865 30.68 -49.00 42.13
C VAL A 865 31.56 -49.70 41.09
N GLU A 866 32.48 -50.57 41.53
CA GLU A 866 33.38 -51.34 40.65
C GLU A 866 32.61 -52.17 39.62
N ALA A 867 31.68 -53.02 40.07
CA ALA A 867 30.90 -53.88 39.18
C ALA A 867 30.08 -53.08 38.17
N LYS A 868 29.49 -51.95 38.60
CA LYS A 868 28.70 -51.09 37.72
C LYS A 868 29.55 -50.31 36.72
N LEU A 869 30.75 -49.89 37.12
CA LEU A 869 31.70 -49.24 36.22
C LEU A 869 32.16 -50.22 35.14
N ILE A 870 32.51 -51.46 35.52
CA ILE A 870 32.90 -52.53 34.58
C ILE A 870 31.76 -52.83 33.59
N ASP A 871 30.54 -53.07 34.09
CA ASP A 871 29.36 -53.37 33.26
C ASP A 871 29.05 -52.24 32.26
N LYS A 872 29.11 -50.98 32.71
CA LYS A 872 28.87 -49.83 31.83
C LYS A 872 30.02 -49.57 30.88
N LEU A 873 31.27 -49.78 31.29
CA LEU A 873 32.42 -49.60 30.41
C LEU A 873 32.37 -50.61 29.25
N ASP A 874 32.10 -51.88 29.55
CA ASP A 874 31.99 -52.94 28.52
C ASP A 874 30.87 -52.61 27.52
N SER A 875 29.70 -52.22 28.02
CA SER A 875 28.58 -51.77 27.19
C SER A 875 28.96 -50.57 26.30
N LEU A 876 29.59 -49.53 26.83
CA LEU A 876 29.90 -48.31 26.08
C LEU A 876 31.05 -48.52 25.07
N MET A 877 32.05 -49.34 25.42
CA MET A 877 33.11 -49.75 24.49
C MET A 877 32.53 -50.58 23.32
N SER A 878 31.53 -51.43 23.59
CA SER A 878 30.83 -52.19 22.55
C SER A 878 30.02 -51.30 21.59
N GLU A 879 29.58 -50.13 22.05
CA GLU A 879 28.94 -49.08 21.23
C GLU A 879 29.96 -48.23 20.43
N GLY A 880 31.26 -48.52 20.55
CA GLY A 880 32.33 -47.80 19.85
C GLY A 880 32.70 -46.45 20.47
N LYS A 881 32.37 -46.21 21.74
CA LYS A 881 32.82 -45.03 22.51
C LYS A 881 34.20 -45.30 23.14
N GLY A 882 35.02 -44.27 23.30
CA GLY A 882 36.38 -44.36 23.87
C GLY A 882 37.50 -44.26 22.83
N ASP A 883 38.74 -44.12 23.29
CA ASP A 883 39.95 -44.06 22.45
C ASP A 883 41.14 -44.79 23.09
N GLU A 884 42.23 -44.94 22.34
CA GLU A 884 43.47 -45.59 22.83
C GLU A 884 44.04 -44.89 24.06
N THR A 885 43.95 -43.56 24.12
CA THR A 885 44.44 -42.79 25.27
C THR A 885 43.65 -43.09 26.53
N TYR A 886 42.34 -43.35 26.43
CA TYR A 886 41.50 -43.74 27.57
C TYR A 886 41.86 -45.14 28.06
N ARG A 887 42.21 -46.06 27.16
CA ARG A 887 42.72 -47.40 27.52
C ARG A 887 44.01 -47.31 28.31
N GLU A 888 44.95 -46.46 27.89
CA GLU A 888 46.18 -46.18 28.62
C GLU A 888 45.91 -45.55 29.99
N LEU A 889 44.97 -44.61 30.04
CA LEU A 889 44.61 -43.88 31.26
C LEU A 889 43.89 -44.79 32.27
N PHE A 890 43.02 -45.69 31.82
CA PHE A 890 42.39 -46.72 32.66
C PHE A 890 43.40 -47.73 33.21
N ASN A 891 44.44 -48.07 32.46
CA ASN A 891 45.53 -48.93 32.98
C ASN A 891 46.44 -48.21 33.99
N SER A 892 46.34 -46.88 34.08
CA SER A 892 47.13 -46.03 34.99
C SER A 892 46.34 -45.50 36.20
N MET A 893 45.01 -45.58 36.15
CA MET A 893 44.09 -45.40 37.28
C MET A 893 44.09 -46.65 38.17
#